data_AF-A0A7V6TTE9-F1
#
_entry.id   AF-A0A7V6TTE9-F1
#
_cell.length_a   1.000
_cell.length_b   1.000
_cell.length_c   1.000
_cell.angle_alpha   90.00
_cell.angle_beta   90.00
_cell.angle_gamma   90.00
#
_symmetry.space_group_name_H-M   'P 1'
#
loop_
_entity.id
_entity.type
_entity.pdbx_description
1 polymer ?
#
loop_
_entity_poly.entity_id
_entity_poly.type
_entity_poly.pdbx_seq_one_letter_code
_entity_poly.pdbx_strand_id
1 'polypeptide(L)'
;MKKFSKLLIIFIIILFISASNISNVNSSEPVRVFYNGEIYPLEYAPLLDDGKYYFDASALYDILDLRYYVDSTIQTVYIEYGNIRDIFRIDNLKNSPKYINNQLYIPFDFLTEKFGLSVKTTNNNTAIYILQQDVIDSSMSSVFRNISCNYSINIPTHITIDLAKEDPFQDEVIYITDKNNLYEAVISCEIVDETSLIAMRSYLNDFASTDEEIFDELINYKKSYFRAMQEYFKNNFLFGGTPPFYSESNMKIFAEYDDVFSGQKAAVTLYNIIHSTRDGSSEEVHISIFLPVNSTKSIYTIEFTTDTERLNHTTLKRMSELVDSIEITGLPVSKNELKVFSDQPSINDAKRGIYPTLPDVNIGYTALVNTQSGYRVIYPSSAIPYMHNNIIEPYDYRSFKLSYNDCFSVAVEPQGKGNPVENRLHVLELAYKDKISDIETYKVNLSGKVFDRLLYTIESDNINEYVDSFITVHNEKVYTIQLDSRFREPERDIKEEFAKIAASLEFIKTDAKVEPDSYSFIKYVDPEHGYTVSYPNKWLIQETYNDNFQNTKISNPDYSGPLNISLSEAKINPDYSREDILECLTSNSPEQINEFLSGYSAPFLESISSRLLKLSAREDKNALFIYRLINYLDYGEQNKLCYSVDIIKDDNVYSLFITVSQYLTLDGVVYDNELKSILKGIGSTYGMVDPESMIKNQITGEAARNVIEAVQTYFKRILRLDAEVKNPAYIDSSKESIMVQVDGIPDSGYYIIATKYDPSGNLFLMDRILNRDILDEAVSVLKRRYSEKDVWQIETDDEEMTLKITYRDDPEAEFVKKNYRVSVDRSHSNFNWKLERIDYSNTLADYCEIYLENFLSKAVNVYFQASDEELGNSIYKDFTEKQYVSLYTEFGNSSGYFILGIDPDAESIEAVSYTPVNFLDEQLKSIYTELYPGFEILNYTASDEDKFKINVFMRAQPSRTVSMFRVNKARVVFDKNRLILTLIDETSR
;
A
#
# COMPACT_ATOMS: atom_id res chain seq x y z
N MET A 1 -20.95 31.79 7.71
CA MET A 1 -19.81 31.22 6.96
C MET A 1 -19.03 32.22 6.10
N LYS A 2 -19.56 33.38 5.69
CA LYS A 2 -18.76 34.53 5.15
C LYS A 2 -17.56 34.97 6.03
N LYS A 3 -17.53 34.57 7.30
CA LYS A 3 -16.39 34.77 8.21
C LYS A 3 -15.23 33.79 7.96
N PHE A 4 -15.47 32.62 7.38
CA PHE A 4 -14.49 31.54 7.25
C PHE A 4 -13.58 31.69 6.01
N SER A 5 -14.09 32.22 4.88
CA SER A 5 -13.25 32.56 3.70
C SER A 5 -12.33 33.74 4.01
N LYS A 6 -12.88 34.80 4.63
CA LYS A 6 -12.11 35.89 5.23
C LYS A 6 -11.09 35.36 6.24
N LEU A 7 -11.47 34.44 7.12
CA LEU A 7 -10.52 33.83 8.07
C LEU A 7 -9.45 32.99 7.38
N LEU A 8 -9.71 32.25 6.29
CA LEU A 8 -8.70 31.39 5.67
C LEU A 8 -7.58 32.22 5.00
N ILE A 9 -7.95 33.28 4.25
CA ILE A 9 -6.97 34.18 3.62
C ILE A 9 -6.23 34.99 4.69
N ILE A 10 -6.95 35.50 5.71
CA ILE A 10 -6.34 36.14 6.88
C ILE A 10 -5.47 35.14 7.65
N PHE A 11 -5.84 33.86 7.75
CA PHE A 11 -5.08 32.80 8.43
C PHE A 11 -3.86 32.36 7.62
N ILE A 12 -3.88 32.46 6.29
CA ILE A 12 -2.71 32.27 5.43
C ILE A 12 -1.76 33.46 5.59
N ILE A 13 -2.27 34.69 5.55
CA ILE A 13 -1.49 35.91 5.85
C ILE A 13 -0.89 35.81 7.28
N ILE A 14 -1.67 35.38 8.27
CA ILE A 14 -1.25 35.21 9.68
C ILE A 14 -0.30 34.01 9.88
N LEU A 15 -0.50 32.87 9.20
CA LEU A 15 0.40 31.71 9.27
C LEU A 15 1.82 32.08 8.81
N PHE A 16 1.92 32.87 7.74
CA PHE A 16 3.20 33.38 7.27
C PHE A 16 3.79 34.41 8.21
N ILE A 17 3.01 35.36 8.73
CA ILE A 17 3.42 36.28 9.80
C ILE A 17 3.97 35.51 11.03
N SER A 18 3.36 34.38 11.39
CA SER A 18 3.77 33.57 12.54
C SER A 18 5.02 32.70 12.30
N ALA A 19 5.35 32.41 11.04
CA ALA A 19 6.59 31.69 10.69
C ALA A 19 7.81 32.63 10.58
N SER A 20 7.59 33.93 10.34
CA SER A 20 8.65 34.94 10.24
C SER A 20 8.79 35.86 11.47
N ASN A 21 7.94 35.73 12.49
CA ASN A 21 8.03 36.55 13.70
C ASN A 21 8.75 35.85 14.86
N ILE A 22 10.08 35.74 14.74
CA ILE A 22 10.96 35.85 15.91
C ILE A 22 11.98 36.94 15.60
N SER A 23 11.51 38.18 15.52
CA SER A 23 12.41 39.33 15.49
C SER A 23 12.84 39.68 16.92
N ASN A 24 14.07 39.34 17.29
CA ASN A 24 14.82 40.13 18.27
C ASN A 24 15.33 41.39 17.54
N VAL A 25 14.56 42.47 17.57
CA VAL A 25 15.04 43.76 17.05
C VAL A 25 16.04 44.35 18.06
N ASN A 26 17.28 44.53 17.62
CA ASN A 26 18.25 45.39 18.28
C ASN A 26 17.69 46.82 18.33
N SER A 27 17.43 47.32 19.54
CA SER A 27 16.84 48.61 19.86
C SER A 27 17.74 49.79 19.47
N SER A 28 17.69 50.25 18.22
CA SER A 28 18.38 51.48 17.79
C SER A 28 17.54 52.47 16.97
N GLU A 29 16.32 52.11 16.55
CA GLU A 29 15.42 53.07 15.88
C GLU A 29 14.49 53.77 16.87
N PRO A 30 14.27 55.09 16.73
CA PRO A 30 13.33 55.83 17.56
C PRO A 30 11.90 55.37 17.29
N VAL A 31 11.07 55.31 18.33
CA VAL A 31 9.63 55.02 18.19
C VAL A 31 8.99 56.12 17.33
N ARG A 32 8.14 55.75 16.37
CA ARG A 32 7.50 56.67 15.43
C ARG A 32 6.01 56.79 15.72
N VAL A 33 5.46 58.00 15.62
CA VAL A 33 4.05 58.31 15.84
C VAL A 33 3.40 58.84 14.57
N PHE A 34 2.32 58.22 14.13
CA PHE A 34 1.47 58.73 13.05
C PHE A 34 0.34 59.58 13.64
N TYR A 35 0.21 60.81 13.16
CA TYR A 35 -0.94 61.68 13.45
C TYR A 35 -1.20 62.63 12.27
N ASN A 36 -2.46 62.75 11.87
CA ASN A 36 -2.93 63.69 10.84
C ASN A 36 -2.15 63.66 9.50
N GLY A 37 -1.76 62.47 9.04
CA GLY A 37 -1.06 62.27 7.76
C GLY A 37 0.47 62.39 7.83
N GLU A 38 1.03 62.74 8.99
CA GLU A 38 2.47 62.92 9.19
C GLU A 38 3.04 61.90 10.19
N ILE A 39 4.35 61.63 10.08
CA ILE A 39 5.09 60.74 10.99
C ILE A 39 6.06 61.58 11.80
N TYR A 40 5.98 61.46 13.13
CA TYR A 40 6.81 62.16 14.10
C TYR A 40 7.75 61.16 14.78
N PRO A 41 9.07 61.38 14.80
CA PRO A 41 9.97 60.57 15.63
C PRO A 41 9.83 60.99 17.10
N LEU A 42 9.75 60.02 18.00
CA LEU A 42 9.85 60.27 19.43
C LEU A 42 11.31 60.27 19.88
N GLU A 43 11.70 61.30 20.61
CA GLU A 43 13.01 61.39 21.24
C GLU A 43 13.18 60.33 22.34
N TYR A 44 12.09 59.99 23.04
CA TYR A 44 12.04 58.96 24.07
C TYR A 44 10.88 57.99 23.82
N ALA A 45 11.14 56.69 23.99
CA ALA A 45 10.09 55.67 23.90
C ALA A 45 9.01 55.91 24.99
N PRO A 46 7.74 55.52 24.73
CA PRO A 46 6.69 55.59 25.74
C PRO A 46 7.10 54.86 27.01
N LEU A 47 6.81 55.46 28.15
CA LEU A 47 7.14 54.87 29.44
C LEU A 47 6.08 53.83 29.83
N LEU A 48 6.52 52.63 30.19
CA LEU A 48 5.65 51.60 30.78
C LEU A 48 5.70 51.70 32.32
N ASP A 49 4.56 52.02 32.94
CA ASP A 49 4.41 52.12 34.39
C ASP A 49 3.05 51.53 34.83
N ASP A 50 3.07 50.64 35.83
CA ASP A 50 1.90 49.87 36.31
C ASP A 50 1.07 49.21 35.17
N GLY A 51 1.77 48.66 34.17
CA GLY A 51 1.14 47.98 33.03
C GLY A 51 0.47 48.90 32.01
N LYS A 52 0.72 50.22 32.06
CA LYS A 52 0.19 51.21 31.11
C LYS A 52 1.29 52.01 30.45
N TYR A 53 1.06 52.40 29.20
CA TYR A 53 1.96 53.25 28.43
C TYR A 53 1.61 54.72 28.58
N TYR A 54 2.64 55.54 28.71
CA TYR A 54 2.54 56.99 28.85
C TYR A 54 3.43 57.71 27.84
N PHE A 55 2.91 58.81 27.30
CA PHE A 55 3.70 59.79 26.55
C PHE A 55 4.28 60.85 27.48
N ASP A 56 5.48 61.34 27.18
CA ASP A 56 5.94 62.62 27.71
C ASP A 56 5.00 63.73 27.19
N ALA A 57 4.46 64.56 28.09
CA ALA A 57 3.55 65.64 27.73
C ALA A 57 4.19 66.65 26.76
N SER A 58 5.51 66.83 26.81
CA SER A 58 6.25 67.69 25.89
C SER A 58 6.26 67.12 24.46
N ALA A 59 6.37 65.79 24.29
CA ALA A 59 6.27 65.16 22.98
C ALA A 59 4.87 65.31 22.37
N LEU A 60 3.82 65.31 23.20
CA LEU A 60 2.45 65.54 22.73
C LEU A 60 2.18 67.00 22.32
N TYR A 61 2.95 67.97 22.83
CA TYR A 61 2.89 69.34 22.32
C TYR A 61 3.35 69.38 20.85
N ASP A 62 4.46 68.72 20.52
CA ASP A 62 5.01 68.73 19.17
C ASP A 62 4.16 67.93 18.17
N ILE A 63 3.46 66.89 18.64
CA ILE A 63 2.64 66.00 17.78
C ILE A 63 1.20 66.52 17.65
N LEU A 64 0.58 66.96 18.76
CA LEU A 64 -0.86 67.26 18.83
C LEU A 64 -1.17 68.76 19.04
N ASP A 65 -0.17 69.64 19.17
CA ASP A 65 -0.30 71.01 19.74
C ASP A 65 -1.02 70.99 21.11
N LEU A 66 -0.80 69.94 21.90
CA LEU A 66 -1.35 69.81 23.25
C LEU A 66 -0.58 70.73 24.20
N ARG A 67 -1.18 71.87 24.54
CA ARG A 67 -0.58 72.84 25.45
C ARG A 67 -0.92 72.48 26.88
N TYR A 68 0.07 72.57 27.76
CA TYR A 68 -0.15 72.30 29.16
C TYR A 68 0.56 73.30 30.07
N TYR A 69 -0.04 73.56 31.22
CA TYR A 69 0.55 74.31 32.32
C TYR A 69 0.36 73.53 33.62
N VAL A 70 1.44 73.29 34.35
CA VAL A 70 1.38 72.55 35.62
C VAL A 70 1.39 73.51 36.79
N ASP A 71 0.37 73.42 37.65
CA ASP A 71 0.37 74.02 38.98
C ASP A 71 0.81 72.98 40.01
N SER A 72 2.10 73.03 40.35
CA SER A 72 2.71 72.13 41.32
C SER A 72 2.25 72.37 42.76
N THR A 73 1.60 73.51 43.06
CA THR A 73 1.16 73.84 44.43
C THR A 73 -0.12 73.09 44.82
N ILE A 74 -0.99 72.82 43.84
CA ILE A 74 -2.26 72.09 44.02
C ILE A 74 -2.29 70.74 43.28
N GLN A 75 -1.18 70.32 42.69
CA GLN A 75 -1.04 69.08 41.93
C GLN A 75 -2.08 68.95 40.80
N THR A 76 -2.15 69.96 39.93
CA THR A 76 -3.04 69.95 38.76
C THR A 76 -2.31 70.34 37.49
N VAL A 77 -2.76 69.82 36.35
CA VAL A 77 -2.33 70.23 35.02
C VAL A 77 -3.52 70.83 34.28
N TYR A 78 -3.32 72.02 33.74
CA TYR A 78 -4.22 72.65 32.80
C TYR A 78 -3.84 72.15 31.41
N ILE A 79 -4.76 71.50 30.69
CA ILE A 79 -4.50 70.99 29.35
C ILE A 79 -5.46 71.67 28.36
N GLU A 80 -4.89 72.15 27.26
CA GLU A 80 -5.60 72.69 26.11
C GLU A 80 -5.29 71.83 24.87
N TYR A 81 -6.34 71.28 24.25
CA TYR A 81 -6.27 70.53 23.00
C TYR A 81 -7.53 70.79 22.16
N GLY A 82 -7.35 71.34 20.95
CA GLY A 82 -8.47 71.77 20.10
C GLY A 82 -9.39 72.77 20.82
N ASN A 83 -10.68 72.42 20.97
CA ASN A 83 -11.67 73.24 21.70
C ASN A 83 -11.77 72.89 23.20
N ILE A 84 -11.00 71.93 23.68
CA ILE A 84 -11.05 71.45 25.07
C ILE A 84 -10.01 72.22 25.88
N ARG A 85 -10.45 72.89 26.96
CA ARG A 85 -9.61 73.53 27.97
C ARG A 85 -10.11 73.11 29.35
N ASP A 86 -9.35 72.27 30.03
CA ASP A 86 -9.79 71.71 31.32
C ASP A 86 -8.61 71.51 32.29
N ILE A 87 -8.95 71.30 33.56
CA ILE A 87 -8.01 71.12 34.67
C ILE A 87 -8.09 69.67 35.15
N PHE A 88 -6.96 68.97 35.07
CA PHE A 88 -6.84 67.58 35.50
C PHE A 88 -5.96 67.48 36.73
N ARG A 89 -6.30 66.57 37.65
CA ARG A 89 -5.48 66.30 38.82
C ARG A 89 -4.26 65.46 38.40
N ILE A 90 -3.11 65.80 38.95
CA ILE A 90 -1.90 64.99 38.83
C ILE A 90 -1.87 64.06 40.04
N ASP A 91 -2.18 62.80 39.84
CA ASP A 91 -2.21 61.80 40.90
C ASP A 91 -1.86 60.41 40.38
N ASN A 92 -1.81 59.44 41.30
CA ASN A 92 -1.56 58.03 40.98
C ASN A 92 -2.87 57.28 40.65
N LEU A 93 -3.98 57.98 40.33
CA LEU A 93 -5.22 57.32 39.95
C LEU A 93 -5.14 56.79 38.51
N LYS A 94 -5.94 55.75 38.25
CA LYS A 94 -6.04 55.13 36.94
C LYS A 94 -6.48 56.17 35.91
N ASN A 95 -5.68 56.35 34.84
CA ASN A 95 -5.92 57.23 33.69
C ASN A 95 -5.75 58.74 33.94
N SER A 96 -5.00 59.15 34.97
CA SER A 96 -4.62 60.56 35.19
C SER A 96 -3.21 60.88 34.69
N PRO A 97 -2.91 62.15 34.32
CA PRO A 97 -1.54 62.61 34.13
C PRO A 97 -0.70 62.40 35.39
N LYS A 98 0.57 62.00 35.24
CA LYS A 98 1.44 61.60 36.35
C LYS A 98 2.83 62.24 36.24
N TYR A 99 3.44 62.56 37.38
CA TYR A 99 4.85 62.93 37.44
C TYR A 99 5.73 61.70 37.61
N ILE A 100 6.67 61.51 36.68
CA ILE A 100 7.69 60.46 36.76
C ILE A 100 9.03 61.13 36.45
N ASN A 101 10.04 60.96 37.32
CA ASN A 101 11.36 61.58 37.16
C ASN A 101 11.34 63.10 36.87
N ASN A 102 10.47 63.85 37.56
CA ASN A 102 10.25 65.30 37.37
C ASN A 102 9.70 65.75 36.00
N GLN A 103 9.24 64.82 35.15
CA GLN A 103 8.54 65.12 33.90
C GLN A 103 7.07 64.71 33.99
N LEU A 104 6.22 65.44 33.26
CA LEU A 104 4.78 65.15 33.19
C LEU A 104 4.54 64.12 32.09
N TYR A 105 3.84 63.04 32.45
CA TYR A 105 3.47 61.96 31.54
C TYR A 105 1.96 61.85 31.43
N ILE A 106 1.45 61.64 30.21
CA ILE A 106 0.03 61.47 29.89
C ILE A 106 -0.20 60.02 29.44
N PRO A 107 -1.08 59.24 30.11
CA PRO A 107 -1.36 57.87 29.71
C PRO A 107 -2.11 57.80 28.38
N PHE A 108 -1.93 56.73 27.60
CA PHE A 108 -2.64 56.55 26.32
C PHE A 108 -4.16 56.60 26.51
N ASP A 109 -4.67 55.91 27.54
CA ASP A 109 -6.10 55.88 27.88
C ASP A 109 -6.67 57.27 28.18
N PHE A 110 -5.84 58.24 28.62
CA PHE A 110 -6.29 59.61 28.85
C PHE A 110 -6.62 60.33 27.54
N LEU A 111 -5.82 60.10 26.48
CA LEU A 111 -6.10 60.64 25.15
C LEU A 111 -7.43 60.09 24.61
N THR A 112 -7.69 58.81 24.85
CA THR A 112 -8.95 58.15 24.48
C THR A 112 -10.13 58.69 25.27
N GLU A 113 -10.06 58.71 26.59
CA GLU A 113 -11.19 59.09 27.44
C GLU A 113 -11.51 60.59 27.38
N LYS A 114 -10.50 61.46 27.25
CA LYS A 114 -10.69 62.92 27.37
C LYS A 114 -10.72 63.64 26.04
N PHE A 115 -10.01 63.14 25.04
CA PHE A 115 -9.94 63.78 23.71
C PHE A 115 -10.62 62.97 22.61
N GLY A 116 -11.15 61.77 22.94
CA GLY A 116 -11.80 60.90 21.96
C GLY A 116 -10.84 60.36 20.90
N LEU A 117 -9.53 60.36 21.18
CA LEU A 117 -8.51 59.88 20.25
C LEU A 117 -8.32 58.37 20.41
N SER A 118 -8.26 57.63 19.31
CA SER A 118 -7.86 56.23 19.36
C SER A 118 -6.34 56.13 19.28
N VAL A 119 -5.73 55.44 20.25
CA VAL A 119 -4.29 55.18 20.26
C VAL A 119 -4.08 53.69 20.00
N LYS A 120 -3.44 53.37 18.88
CA LYS A 120 -3.08 51.99 18.50
C LYS A 120 -1.57 51.84 18.49
N THR A 121 -1.07 50.71 18.98
CA THR A 121 0.36 50.41 19.01
C THR A 121 0.62 49.03 18.45
N THR A 122 1.71 48.89 17.70
CA THR A 122 2.20 47.58 17.25
C THR A 122 2.74 46.77 18.44
N ASN A 123 2.80 45.45 18.31
CA ASN A 123 3.24 44.53 19.38
C ASN A 123 4.65 44.80 19.90
N ASN A 124 5.54 45.37 19.08
CA ASN A 124 6.90 45.74 19.46
C ASN A 124 7.02 47.20 19.98
N ASN A 125 5.90 47.93 20.08
CA ASN A 125 5.79 49.34 20.48
C ASN A 125 6.68 50.31 19.67
N THR A 126 7.10 49.93 18.47
CA THR A 126 7.97 50.78 17.62
C THR A 126 7.15 51.77 16.77
N ALA A 127 5.86 51.48 16.56
CA ALA A 127 4.93 52.32 15.83
C ALA A 127 3.67 52.59 16.65
N ILE A 128 3.28 53.88 16.72
CA ILE A 128 2.08 54.33 17.43
C ILE A 128 1.23 55.15 16.48
N TYR A 129 -0.07 54.86 16.42
CA TYR A 129 -1.04 55.58 15.59
C TYR A 129 -2.01 56.31 16.52
N ILE A 130 -2.01 57.63 16.44
CA ILE A 130 -3.00 58.48 17.11
C ILE A 130 -4.03 58.90 16.08
N LEU A 131 -5.26 58.46 16.25
CA LEU A 131 -6.33 58.60 15.27
C LEU A 131 -7.52 59.35 15.86
N GLN A 132 -8.24 60.10 15.03
CA GLN A 132 -9.51 60.70 15.47
C GLN A 132 -10.60 59.64 15.63
N GLN A 133 -10.58 58.60 14.78
CA GLN A 133 -11.45 57.43 14.82
C GLN A 133 -10.66 56.24 14.26
N ASP A 134 -11.09 55.01 14.55
CA ASP A 134 -10.44 53.80 14.05
C ASP A 134 -10.56 53.61 12.52
N VAL A 135 -11.45 54.38 11.87
CA VAL A 135 -11.65 54.37 10.41
C VAL A 135 -11.16 55.70 9.83
N ILE A 136 -10.25 55.64 8.85
CA ILE A 136 -9.68 56.80 8.15
C ILE A 136 -10.27 56.90 6.75
N ASP A 137 -10.64 58.11 6.34
CA ASP A 137 -11.01 58.39 4.95
C ASP A 137 -10.49 59.76 4.48
N SER A 138 -10.74 60.08 3.20
CA SER A 138 -10.26 61.32 2.57
C SER A 138 -10.80 62.62 3.21
N SER A 139 -11.84 62.54 4.05
CA SER A 139 -12.37 63.70 4.78
C SER A 139 -11.61 63.98 6.08
N MET A 140 -10.98 62.93 6.65
CA MET A 140 -10.15 63.03 7.85
C MET A 140 -8.69 63.27 7.52
N SER A 141 -8.13 62.54 6.55
CA SER A 141 -6.76 62.72 6.06
C SER A 141 -6.71 62.48 4.56
N SER A 142 -5.89 63.24 3.83
CA SER A 142 -5.65 62.99 2.41
C SER A 142 -4.66 61.84 2.16
N VAL A 143 -3.84 61.50 3.17
CA VAL A 143 -2.79 60.48 3.08
C VAL A 143 -2.79 59.60 4.33
N PHE A 144 -2.67 58.30 4.14
CA PHE A 144 -2.29 57.36 5.19
C PHE A 144 -0.82 56.97 5.00
N ARG A 145 -0.03 56.93 6.07
CA ARG A 145 1.37 56.50 6.03
C ARG A 145 1.55 55.31 6.96
N ASN A 146 2.08 54.23 6.42
CA ASN A 146 2.41 53.04 7.16
C ASN A 146 3.84 53.16 7.71
N ILE A 147 3.97 53.07 9.03
CA ILE A 147 5.24 53.25 9.75
C ILE A 147 6.15 52.03 9.55
N SER A 148 5.66 50.82 9.82
CA SER A 148 6.49 49.61 9.78
C SER A 148 6.93 49.23 8.38
N CYS A 149 6.09 49.48 7.38
CA CYS A 149 6.28 48.97 6.01
C CYS A 149 6.63 50.06 4.99
N ASN A 150 6.83 51.30 5.43
CA ASN A 150 7.33 52.43 4.64
C ASN A 150 6.60 52.67 3.30
N TYR A 151 5.27 52.54 3.29
CA TYR A 151 4.43 52.94 2.16
C TYR A 151 3.40 53.99 2.59
N SER A 152 2.84 54.71 1.62
CA SER A 152 1.73 55.62 1.83
C SER A 152 0.61 55.39 0.84
N ILE A 153 -0.61 55.74 1.24
CA ILE A 153 -1.80 55.68 0.40
C ILE A 153 -2.36 57.10 0.29
N ASN A 154 -2.40 57.64 -0.93
CA ASN A 154 -3.13 58.87 -1.23
C ASN A 154 -4.63 58.55 -1.26
N ILE A 155 -5.31 58.62 -0.12
CA ILE A 155 -6.62 57.99 0.13
C ILE A 155 -7.66 58.40 -0.93
N PRO A 156 -8.06 57.49 -1.85
CA PRO A 156 -9.11 57.80 -2.81
C PRO A 156 -10.45 58.13 -2.13
N THR A 157 -11.22 59.04 -2.71
CA THR A 157 -12.48 59.52 -2.09
C THR A 157 -13.53 58.43 -1.86
N HIS A 158 -13.45 57.34 -2.62
CA HIS A 158 -14.36 56.20 -2.57
C HIS A 158 -13.98 55.12 -1.55
N ILE A 159 -12.87 55.23 -0.83
CA ILE A 159 -12.44 54.19 0.13
C ILE A 159 -12.48 54.67 1.59
N THR A 160 -12.48 53.70 2.49
CA THR A 160 -12.19 53.85 3.92
C THR A 160 -11.13 52.82 4.33
N ILE A 161 -10.23 53.21 5.22
CA ILE A 161 -9.20 52.35 5.83
C ILE A 161 -9.63 52.04 7.27
N ASP A 162 -9.73 50.77 7.65
CA ASP A 162 -10.12 50.32 8.98
C ASP A 162 -8.92 49.75 9.75
N LEU A 163 -8.55 50.41 10.85
CA LEU A 163 -7.44 50.05 11.72
C LEU A 163 -7.89 49.38 13.03
N ALA A 164 -9.18 49.13 13.23
CA ALA A 164 -9.72 48.44 14.41
C ALA A 164 -9.93 46.94 14.23
N LYS A 165 -9.71 46.41 13.03
CA LYS A 165 -10.14 45.05 12.68
C LYS A 165 -9.31 43.94 13.35
N GLU A 166 -8.08 44.24 13.79
CA GLU A 166 -7.21 43.32 14.53
C GLU A 166 -6.93 43.78 15.96
N ASP A 167 -6.93 42.82 16.89
CA ASP A 167 -6.57 42.99 18.30
C ASP A 167 -5.68 41.82 18.74
N PRO A 168 -4.38 42.04 19.02
CA PRO A 168 -3.68 43.33 19.03
C PRO A 168 -3.48 43.91 17.62
N PHE A 169 -3.37 45.24 17.53
CA PHE A 169 -3.17 45.96 16.26
C PHE A 169 -1.82 45.64 15.62
N GLN A 170 -1.86 45.33 14.32
CA GLN A 170 -0.69 45.10 13.47
C GLN A 170 -0.78 46.07 12.30
N ASP A 171 0.22 46.95 12.13
CA ASP A 171 0.21 47.88 11.01
C ASP A 171 0.75 47.23 9.73
N GLU A 172 1.32 46.03 9.80
CA GLU A 172 1.72 45.25 8.65
C GLU A 172 0.54 44.81 7.76
N VAL A 173 -0.70 44.84 8.29
CA VAL A 173 -1.93 44.46 7.58
C VAL A 173 -2.98 45.56 7.71
N ILE A 174 -3.43 46.09 6.58
CA ILE A 174 -4.40 47.20 6.50
C ILE A 174 -5.62 46.77 5.71
N TYR A 175 -6.80 46.97 6.30
CA TYR A 175 -8.07 46.63 5.69
C TYR A 175 -8.72 47.85 5.06
N ILE A 176 -9.19 47.69 3.82
CA ILE A 176 -9.77 48.76 3.01
C ILE A 176 -11.13 48.31 2.51
N THR A 177 -12.10 49.23 2.51
CA THR A 177 -13.45 48.98 1.98
C THR A 177 -13.86 50.12 1.05
N ASP A 178 -14.43 49.79 -0.10
CA ASP A 178 -15.10 50.78 -0.95
C ASP A 178 -16.40 51.24 -0.28
N LYS A 179 -16.63 52.56 -0.21
CA LYS A 179 -17.79 53.20 0.44
C LYS A 179 -19.14 52.77 -0.14
N ASN A 180 -19.16 52.25 -1.38
CA ASN A 180 -20.36 51.71 -2.01
C ASN A 180 -20.45 50.16 -1.89
N ASN A 181 -19.56 49.55 -1.09
CA ASN A 181 -19.41 48.10 -0.95
C ASN A 181 -19.14 47.37 -2.28
N LEU A 182 -18.48 48.03 -3.23
CA LEU A 182 -18.13 47.38 -4.51
C LEU A 182 -17.05 46.31 -4.34
N TYR A 183 -16.10 46.54 -3.43
CA TYR A 183 -15.04 45.59 -3.10
C TYR A 183 -14.50 45.84 -1.69
N GLU A 184 -13.83 44.82 -1.17
CA GLU A 184 -12.92 44.93 -0.03
C GLU A 184 -11.49 44.72 -0.54
N ALA A 185 -10.52 45.32 0.13
CA ALA A 185 -9.11 45.08 -0.15
C ALA A 185 -8.31 44.92 1.15
N VAL A 186 -7.25 44.13 1.10
CA VAL A 186 -6.26 44.00 2.17
C VAL A 186 -4.89 44.32 1.59
N ILE A 187 -4.17 45.22 2.25
CA ILE A 187 -2.76 45.47 1.94
C ILE A 187 -1.96 44.88 3.08
N SER A 188 -1.15 43.87 2.81
CA SER A 188 -0.18 43.34 3.77
C SER A 188 1.25 43.58 3.29
N CYS A 189 2.19 43.67 4.23
CA CYS A 189 3.60 43.74 3.93
C CYS A 189 4.37 42.80 4.85
N GLU A 190 5.21 41.97 4.24
CA GLU A 190 6.08 41.04 4.95
C GLU A 190 7.53 41.47 4.75
N ILE A 191 8.26 41.68 5.85
CA ILE A 191 9.68 41.99 5.83
C ILE A 191 10.45 40.70 6.08
N VAL A 192 11.24 40.27 5.09
CA VAL A 192 12.05 39.05 5.17
C VAL A 192 13.34 39.37 5.91
N ASP A 193 13.42 38.90 7.15
CA ASP A 193 14.59 39.06 8.02
C ASP A 193 15.66 37.99 7.77
N GLU A 194 16.83 38.15 8.39
CA GLU A 194 17.94 37.19 8.27
C GLU A 194 17.52 35.77 8.71
N THR A 195 16.67 35.64 9.72
CA THR A 195 16.15 34.35 10.19
C THR A 195 15.36 33.64 9.10
N SER A 196 14.46 34.37 8.43
CA SER A 196 13.64 33.86 7.34
C SER A 196 14.49 33.44 6.14
N LEU A 197 15.54 34.20 5.81
CA LEU A 197 16.49 33.83 4.76
C LEU A 197 17.28 32.56 5.14
N ILE A 198 17.75 32.41 6.38
CA ILE A 198 18.46 31.21 6.85
C ILE A 198 17.55 29.98 6.81
N ALA A 199 16.28 30.13 7.19
CA ALA A 199 15.30 29.06 7.12
C ALA A 199 15.06 28.63 5.67
N MET A 200 14.88 29.58 4.75
CA MET A 200 14.69 29.29 3.33
C MET A 200 15.91 28.61 2.71
N ARG A 201 17.13 29.07 3.02
CA ARG A 201 18.39 28.42 2.61
C ARG A 201 18.47 26.98 3.07
N SER A 202 18.06 26.71 4.31
CA SER A 202 18.05 25.36 4.87
C SER A 202 17.00 24.48 4.17
N TYR A 203 15.82 25.02 3.89
CA TYR A 203 14.75 24.30 3.17
C TYR A 203 15.15 23.95 1.74
N LEU A 204 15.76 24.89 1.02
CA LEU A 204 16.25 24.70 -0.34
C LEU A 204 17.56 23.91 -0.42
N ASN A 205 18.22 23.68 0.73
CA ASN A 205 19.59 23.16 0.82
C ASN A 205 20.58 23.99 -0.05
N ASP A 206 20.42 25.31 -0.02
CA ASP A 206 21.24 26.27 -0.77
C ASP A 206 21.83 27.34 0.16
N PHE A 207 23.10 27.14 0.51
CA PHE A 207 23.87 28.06 1.36
C PHE A 207 24.85 28.92 0.56
N ALA A 208 24.89 28.80 -0.77
CA ALA A 208 25.88 29.45 -1.62
C ALA A 208 25.31 30.67 -2.35
N SER A 209 24.03 30.65 -2.69
CA SER A 209 23.35 31.76 -3.35
C SER A 209 23.34 33.04 -2.51
N THR A 210 23.21 34.19 -3.14
CA THR A 210 23.09 35.50 -2.48
C THR A 210 21.72 35.67 -1.81
N ASP A 211 21.60 36.64 -0.89
CA ASP A 211 20.31 36.95 -0.26
C ASP A 211 19.27 37.50 -1.26
N GLU A 212 19.71 38.03 -2.41
CA GLU A 212 18.82 38.39 -3.53
C GLU A 212 18.26 37.14 -4.21
N GLU A 213 19.12 36.17 -4.52
CA GLU A 213 18.70 34.91 -5.14
C GLU A 213 17.77 34.10 -4.21
N ILE A 214 18.07 34.02 -2.90
CA ILE A 214 17.18 33.34 -1.94
C ILE A 214 15.85 34.07 -1.77
N PHE A 215 15.86 35.40 -1.77
CA PHE A 215 14.64 36.18 -1.70
C PHE A 215 13.76 35.92 -2.93
N ASP A 216 14.34 35.91 -4.14
CA ASP A 216 13.62 35.59 -5.38
C ASP A 216 13.03 34.16 -5.36
N GLU A 217 13.75 33.17 -4.82
CA GLU A 217 13.22 31.81 -4.63
C GLU A 217 12.06 31.75 -3.62
N LEU A 218 12.10 32.55 -2.55
CA LEU A 218 10.97 32.70 -1.63
C LEU A 218 9.74 33.27 -2.34
N ILE A 219 9.91 34.21 -3.28
CA ILE A 219 8.80 34.70 -4.10
C ILE A 219 8.24 33.59 -4.99
N ASN A 220 9.10 32.81 -5.64
CA ASN A 220 8.66 31.68 -6.48
C ASN A 220 7.88 30.65 -5.65
N TYR A 221 8.35 30.36 -4.44
CA TYR A 221 7.65 29.49 -3.50
C TYR A 221 6.25 30.05 -3.16
N LYS A 222 6.12 31.35 -2.87
CA LYS A 222 4.81 31.98 -2.66
C LYS A 222 3.89 31.90 -3.87
N LYS A 223 4.40 32.14 -5.09
CA LYS A 223 3.61 31.96 -6.32
C LYS A 223 3.08 30.53 -6.45
N SER A 224 3.89 29.54 -6.08
CA SER A 224 3.49 28.13 -6.15
C SER A 224 2.29 27.77 -5.24
N TYR A 225 2.05 28.57 -4.20
CA TYR A 225 0.95 28.37 -3.25
C TYR A 225 -0.42 28.43 -3.90
N PHE A 226 -0.65 29.27 -4.92
CA PHE A 226 -1.95 29.33 -5.62
C PHE A 226 -2.29 28.01 -6.31
N ARG A 227 -1.28 27.37 -6.92
CA ARG A 227 -1.45 26.06 -7.55
C ARG A 227 -1.67 24.96 -6.53
N ALA A 228 -0.92 24.99 -5.42
CA ALA A 228 -1.13 24.07 -4.30
C ALA A 228 -2.54 24.23 -3.69
N MET A 229 -3.00 25.47 -3.50
CA MET A 229 -4.33 25.78 -3.02
C MET A 229 -5.41 25.33 -4.01
N GLN A 230 -5.23 25.56 -5.30
CA GLN A 230 -6.15 25.06 -6.32
C GLN A 230 -6.25 23.52 -6.32
N GLU A 231 -5.13 22.80 -6.19
CA GLU A 231 -5.14 21.34 -6.05
C GLU A 231 -5.80 20.88 -4.74
N TYR A 232 -5.59 21.60 -3.63
CA TYR A 232 -6.29 21.34 -2.37
C TYR A 232 -7.81 21.51 -2.50
N PHE A 233 -8.28 22.62 -3.08
CA PHE A 233 -9.69 22.86 -3.35
C PHE A 233 -10.26 21.81 -4.32
N LYS A 234 -9.50 21.42 -5.35
CA LYS A 234 -9.88 20.36 -6.28
C LYS A 234 -10.01 19.01 -5.59
N ASN A 235 -9.07 18.61 -4.73
CA ASN A 235 -9.18 17.37 -3.97
C ASN A 235 -10.38 17.38 -3.03
N ASN A 236 -10.66 18.49 -2.35
CA ASN A 236 -11.87 18.65 -1.54
C ASN A 236 -13.15 18.66 -2.38
N PHE A 237 -13.13 19.25 -3.57
CA PHE A 237 -14.25 19.23 -4.49
C PHE A 237 -14.55 17.80 -4.99
N LEU A 238 -13.50 17.06 -5.34
CA LEU A 238 -13.59 15.68 -5.83
C LEU A 238 -13.98 14.70 -4.71
N PHE A 239 -13.23 14.69 -3.62
CA PHE A 239 -13.30 13.67 -2.57
C PHE A 239 -13.87 14.16 -1.26
N GLY A 240 -14.12 15.46 -1.09
CA GLY A 240 -14.60 16.05 0.15
C GLY A 240 -15.75 15.24 0.75
N GLY A 241 -15.45 14.68 1.92
CA GLY A 241 -16.30 13.97 2.85
C GLY A 241 -15.64 14.13 4.22
N THR A 242 -16.31 14.76 5.16
CA THR A 242 -16.98 14.00 6.21
C THR A 242 -18.51 14.21 6.16
N PRO A 243 -19.30 13.19 6.51
CA PRO A 243 -20.76 13.27 6.48
C PRO A 243 -21.29 14.20 7.59
N PRO A 244 -22.39 14.97 7.36
CA PRO A 244 -22.86 15.60 6.15
C PRO A 244 -22.60 17.12 6.25
N PHE A 245 -21.43 17.60 5.85
CA PHE A 245 -21.30 19.05 5.66
C PHE A 245 -21.85 19.39 4.28
N TYR A 246 -23.02 20.02 4.32
CA TYR A 246 -23.87 20.50 3.24
C TYR A 246 -23.20 21.40 2.21
N SER A 247 -21.87 21.45 2.12
CA SER A 247 -21.13 22.44 1.36
C SER A 247 -20.07 21.89 0.43
N GLU A 248 -20.10 22.34 -0.82
CA GLU A 248 -19.03 22.15 -1.81
C GLU A 248 -18.21 23.44 -1.89
N SER A 249 -16.89 23.33 -1.94
CA SER A 249 -16.03 24.48 -2.23
C SER A 249 -15.06 24.16 -3.35
N ASN A 250 -14.84 25.12 -4.24
CA ASN A 250 -13.91 24.98 -5.36
C ASN A 250 -13.21 26.31 -5.62
N MET A 251 -12.03 26.25 -6.23
CA MET A 251 -11.24 27.42 -6.61
C MET A 251 -10.82 27.28 -8.08
N LYS A 252 -10.89 28.38 -8.83
CA LYS A 252 -10.41 28.44 -10.21
C LYS A 252 -9.58 29.68 -10.45
N ILE A 253 -8.36 29.48 -10.91
CA ILE A 253 -7.50 30.55 -11.44
C ILE A 253 -7.93 30.83 -12.89
N PHE A 254 -8.23 32.08 -13.20
CA PHE A 254 -8.63 32.54 -14.53
C PHE A 254 -7.49 33.19 -15.30
N ALA A 255 -6.54 33.81 -14.59
CA ALA A 255 -5.33 34.36 -15.19
C ALA A 255 -4.21 34.55 -14.18
N GLU A 256 -2.98 34.40 -14.66
CA GLU A 256 -1.73 34.75 -13.97
C GLU A 256 -0.96 35.73 -14.88
N TYR A 257 -0.46 36.84 -14.32
CA TYR A 257 0.31 37.85 -15.05
C TYR A 257 1.63 38.14 -14.33
N ASP A 258 2.70 38.28 -15.10
CA ASP A 258 3.91 38.98 -14.66
C ASP A 258 3.88 40.40 -15.24
N ASP A 259 3.65 41.39 -14.37
CA ASP A 259 3.55 42.82 -14.71
C ASP A 259 4.62 43.65 -14.00
N VAL A 260 4.57 44.97 -14.19
CA VAL A 260 5.48 45.92 -13.54
C VAL A 260 4.66 46.94 -12.77
N PHE A 261 4.87 47.01 -11.46
CA PHE A 261 4.27 47.98 -10.56
C PHE A 261 5.36 48.74 -9.83
N SER A 262 5.28 50.08 -9.82
CA SER A 262 6.30 50.94 -9.18
C SER A 262 7.75 50.58 -9.56
N GLY A 263 7.97 50.23 -10.83
CA GLY A 263 9.28 49.86 -11.39
C GLY A 263 9.81 48.47 -11.01
N GLN A 264 9.06 47.70 -10.21
CA GLN A 264 9.40 46.34 -9.80
C GLN A 264 8.53 45.31 -10.53
N LYS A 265 9.03 44.08 -10.69
CA LYS A 265 8.21 42.97 -11.21
C LYS A 265 7.12 42.64 -10.19
N ALA A 266 5.88 42.57 -10.63
CA ALA A 266 4.73 42.19 -9.83
C ALA A 266 4.10 40.92 -10.40
N ALA A 267 3.69 40.00 -9.54
CA ALA A 267 2.89 38.86 -9.94
C ALA A 267 1.44 39.09 -9.57
N VAL A 268 0.55 38.87 -10.53
CA VAL A 268 -0.88 39.16 -10.37
C VAL A 268 -1.70 37.92 -10.71
N THR A 269 -2.60 37.52 -9.82
CA THR A 269 -3.46 36.34 -10.00
C THR A 269 -4.92 36.74 -9.88
N LEU A 270 -5.71 36.44 -10.91
CA LEU A 270 -7.18 36.55 -10.91
C LEU A 270 -7.77 35.16 -10.70
N TYR A 271 -8.52 34.97 -9.63
CA TYR A 271 -9.13 33.69 -9.29
C TYR A 271 -10.47 33.87 -8.60
N ASN A 272 -11.32 32.85 -8.64
CA ASN A 272 -12.54 32.81 -7.84
C ASN A 272 -12.51 31.66 -6.84
N ILE A 273 -13.23 31.83 -5.75
CA ILE A 273 -13.56 30.79 -4.78
C ILE A 273 -15.09 30.72 -4.68
N ILE A 274 -15.66 29.55 -4.92
CA ILE A 274 -17.07 29.29 -4.69
C ILE A 274 -17.24 28.47 -3.42
N HIS A 275 -18.23 28.87 -2.62
CA HIS A 275 -18.74 28.11 -1.50
C HIS A 275 -20.23 27.89 -1.73
N SER A 276 -20.60 26.63 -1.90
CA SER A 276 -21.98 26.21 -2.15
C SER A 276 -22.50 25.48 -0.95
N THR A 277 -23.76 25.67 -0.60
CA THR A 277 -24.49 24.85 0.36
C THR A 277 -25.81 24.34 -0.21
N ARG A 278 -26.55 23.51 0.55
CA ARG A 278 -27.95 23.16 0.25
C ARG A 278 -28.82 24.39 -0.06
N ASP A 279 -28.59 25.50 0.65
CA ASP A 279 -29.44 26.69 0.60
C ASP A 279 -29.05 27.64 -0.54
N GLY A 280 -27.93 27.41 -1.22
CA GLY A 280 -27.45 28.22 -2.34
C GLY A 280 -25.94 28.32 -2.40
N SER A 281 -25.41 29.03 -3.38
CA SER A 281 -23.98 29.25 -3.56
C SER A 281 -23.60 30.72 -3.50
N SER A 282 -22.40 30.99 -2.96
CA SER A 282 -21.76 32.31 -3.00
C SER A 282 -20.38 32.17 -3.63
N GLU A 283 -20.07 33.03 -4.59
CA GLU A 283 -18.79 33.04 -5.29
C GLU A 283 -18.12 34.39 -5.15
N GLU A 284 -16.88 34.37 -4.66
CA GLU A 284 -16.03 35.53 -4.45
C GLU A 284 -14.95 35.55 -5.55
N VAL A 285 -14.76 36.72 -6.16
CA VAL A 285 -13.69 37.03 -7.12
C VAL A 285 -12.55 37.71 -6.39
N HIS A 286 -11.34 37.26 -6.68
CA HIS A 286 -10.12 37.71 -6.06
C HIS A 286 -9.10 38.20 -7.08
N ILE A 287 -8.44 39.32 -6.76
CA ILE A 287 -7.27 39.80 -7.49
C ILE A 287 -6.14 39.98 -6.48
N SER A 288 -5.13 39.12 -6.59
CA SER A 288 -3.94 39.14 -5.73
C SER A 288 -2.77 39.75 -6.47
N ILE A 289 -2.14 40.77 -5.89
CA ILE A 289 -0.96 41.44 -6.45
C ILE A 289 0.19 41.29 -5.46
N PHE A 290 1.23 40.55 -5.85
CA PHE A 290 2.48 40.41 -5.10
C PHE A 290 3.55 41.31 -5.70
N LEU A 291 4.07 42.22 -4.87
CA LEU A 291 5.15 43.11 -5.20
C LEU A 291 6.37 42.83 -4.32
N PRO A 292 7.35 42.05 -4.80
CA PRO A 292 8.64 41.93 -4.16
C PRO A 292 9.49 43.19 -4.35
N VAL A 293 10.09 43.68 -3.26
CA VAL A 293 11.02 44.82 -3.24
C VAL A 293 12.35 44.37 -2.64
N ASN A 294 13.30 44.05 -3.53
CA ASN A 294 14.59 43.48 -3.14
C ASN A 294 15.43 44.39 -2.23
N SER A 295 15.38 45.71 -2.44
CA SER A 295 16.18 46.68 -1.68
C SER A 295 15.82 46.76 -0.20
N THR A 296 14.56 46.50 0.14
CA THR A 296 14.06 46.49 1.53
C THR A 296 13.76 45.08 2.02
N LYS A 297 14.00 44.05 1.19
CA LYS A 297 13.61 42.65 1.43
C LYS A 297 12.15 42.53 1.89
N SER A 298 11.27 43.31 1.25
CA SER A 298 9.85 43.37 1.62
C SER A 298 8.97 42.82 0.50
N ILE A 299 7.86 42.20 0.87
CA ILE A 299 6.85 41.68 -0.06
C ILE A 299 5.53 42.35 0.28
N TYR A 300 5.06 43.23 -0.60
CA TYR A 300 3.75 43.85 -0.47
C TYR A 300 2.72 42.98 -1.19
N THR A 301 1.62 42.67 -0.52
CA THR A 301 0.49 41.94 -1.11
C THR A 301 -0.74 42.84 -1.07
N ILE A 302 -1.37 43.03 -2.22
CA ILE A 302 -2.67 43.72 -2.32
C ILE A 302 -3.68 42.68 -2.79
N GLU A 303 -4.62 42.34 -1.91
CA GLU A 303 -5.66 41.35 -2.16
C GLU A 303 -7.00 42.06 -2.28
N PHE A 304 -7.62 42.03 -3.45
CA PHE A 304 -8.99 42.50 -3.65
C PHE A 304 -9.97 41.34 -3.56
N THR A 305 -11.15 41.59 -2.96
CA THR A 305 -12.27 40.65 -2.94
C THR A 305 -13.56 41.36 -3.35
N THR A 306 -14.32 40.76 -4.27
CA THR A 306 -15.64 41.23 -4.70
C THR A 306 -16.56 40.07 -5.07
N ASP A 307 -17.85 40.30 -5.17
CA ASP A 307 -18.80 39.30 -5.70
C ASP A 307 -18.75 39.31 -7.25
N THR A 308 -19.01 38.17 -7.90
CA THR A 308 -19.02 38.05 -9.38
C THR A 308 -19.93 39.08 -10.05
N GLU A 309 -21.12 39.35 -9.48
CA GLU A 309 -22.06 40.36 -9.98
C GLU A 309 -21.51 41.79 -9.96
N ARG A 310 -20.60 42.08 -9.03
CA ARG A 310 -19.98 43.40 -8.83
C ARG A 310 -18.69 43.57 -9.62
N LEU A 311 -18.15 42.51 -10.24
CA LEU A 311 -17.01 42.60 -11.15
C LEU A 311 -17.44 43.29 -12.47
N ASN A 312 -17.25 44.60 -12.52
CA ASN A 312 -17.59 45.45 -13.66
C ASN A 312 -16.56 46.56 -13.84
N HIS A 313 -16.64 47.28 -14.96
CA HIS A 313 -15.70 48.35 -15.30
C HIS A 313 -15.56 49.43 -14.20
N THR A 314 -16.65 49.82 -13.53
CA THR A 314 -16.59 50.79 -12.42
C THR A 314 -15.80 50.25 -11.25
N THR A 315 -16.06 49.00 -10.87
CA THR A 315 -15.34 48.32 -9.77
C THR A 315 -13.86 48.17 -10.09
N LEU A 316 -13.52 47.67 -11.29
CA LEU A 316 -12.12 47.49 -11.72
C LEU A 316 -11.36 48.81 -11.80
N LYS A 317 -11.99 49.86 -12.33
CA LYS A 317 -11.40 51.20 -12.35
C LYS A 317 -11.07 51.71 -10.94
N ARG A 318 -11.98 51.52 -9.97
CA ARG A 318 -11.77 51.93 -8.58
C ARG A 318 -10.71 51.10 -7.86
N MET A 319 -10.60 49.81 -8.19
CA MET A 319 -9.50 48.95 -7.74
C MET A 319 -8.15 49.46 -8.29
N SER A 320 -8.09 49.78 -9.59
CA SER A 320 -6.89 50.37 -10.21
C SER A 320 -6.53 51.71 -9.56
N GLU A 321 -7.50 52.59 -9.32
CA GLU A 321 -7.29 53.86 -8.62
C GLU A 321 -6.71 53.66 -7.20
N LEU A 322 -7.11 52.59 -6.50
CA LEU A 322 -6.50 52.24 -5.21
C LEU A 322 -5.04 51.81 -5.40
N VAL A 323 -4.75 50.91 -6.35
CA VAL A 323 -3.37 50.45 -6.62
C VAL A 323 -2.47 51.63 -6.99
N ASP A 324 -2.93 52.53 -7.86
CA ASP A 324 -2.20 53.71 -8.30
C ASP A 324 -1.99 54.74 -7.19
N SER A 325 -2.80 54.70 -6.12
CA SER A 325 -2.66 55.59 -4.96
C SER A 325 -1.58 55.16 -3.97
N ILE A 326 -1.04 53.95 -4.12
CA ILE A 326 -0.01 53.39 -3.22
C ILE A 326 1.37 53.84 -3.67
N GLU A 327 2.10 54.49 -2.77
CA GLU A 327 3.48 54.92 -2.97
C GLU A 327 4.40 54.19 -1.99
N ILE A 328 5.41 53.49 -2.51
CA ILE A 328 6.40 52.77 -1.71
C ILE A 328 7.67 53.61 -1.66
N THR A 329 8.19 53.84 -0.45
CA THR A 329 9.36 54.69 -0.24
C THR A 329 10.56 54.17 -1.04
N GLY A 330 11.18 55.04 -1.82
CA GLY A 330 12.36 54.70 -2.63
C GLY A 330 12.04 54.06 -4.00
N LEU A 331 10.77 53.82 -4.31
CA LEU A 331 10.33 53.33 -5.62
C LEU A 331 9.65 54.44 -6.45
N PRO A 332 9.72 54.38 -7.79
CA PRO A 332 9.01 55.32 -8.65
C PRO A 332 7.49 55.12 -8.52
N VAL A 333 6.75 56.22 -8.61
CA VAL A 333 5.27 56.19 -8.65
C VAL A 333 4.80 55.34 -9.84
N SER A 334 3.83 54.46 -9.60
CA SER A 334 3.22 53.65 -10.66
C SER A 334 2.56 54.55 -11.72
N LYS A 335 2.77 54.21 -12.99
CA LYS A 335 2.17 54.91 -14.14
C LYS A 335 1.49 53.99 -15.14
N ASN A 336 1.59 52.69 -14.94
CA ASN A 336 1.06 51.68 -15.86
C ASN A 336 -0.07 50.94 -15.16
N GLU A 337 -1.22 50.86 -15.83
CA GLU A 337 -2.33 50.02 -15.40
C GLU A 337 -1.91 48.54 -15.47
N LEU A 338 -2.17 47.78 -14.42
CA LEU A 338 -1.93 46.32 -14.41
C LEU A 338 -2.88 45.64 -15.39
N LYS A 339 -2.37 44.65 -16.14
CA LYS A 339 -3.14 43.99 -17.21
C LYS A 339 -4.42 43.35 -16.69
N VAL A 340 -4.43 42.86 -15.45
CA VAL A 340 -5.61 42.24 -14.83
C VAL A 340 -6.86 43.13 -14.85
N PHE A 341 -6.70 44.47 -14.85
CA PHE A 341 -7.82 45.40 -14.87
C PHE A 341 -8.37 45.69 -16.28
N SER A 342 -7.64 45.28 -17.32
CA SER A 342 -7.97 45.53 -18.74
C SER A 342 -8.14 44.26 -19.59
N ASP A 343 -7.75 43.08 -19.11
CA ASP A 343 -7.93 41.79 -19.79
C ASP A 343 -9.41 41.35 -19.79
N GLN A 344 -10.16 41.87 -20.76
CA GLN A 344 -11.60 41.65 -20.85
C GLN A 344 -11.99 40.15 -20.97
N PRO A 345 -11.29 39.29 -21.75
CA PRO A 345 -11.53 37.85 -21.73
C PRO A 345 -11.49 37.23 -20.32
N SER A 346 -10.39 37.41 -19.58
CA SER A 346 -10.23 36.81 -18.25
C SER A 346 -11.19 37.40 -17.22
N ILE A 347 -11.45 38.71 -17.29
CA ILE A 347 -12.46 39.38 -16.45
C ILE A 347 -13.86 38.82 -16.73
N ASN A 348 -14.24 38.64 -18.00
CA ASN A 348 -15.55 38.10 -18.36
C ASN A 348 -15.70 36.65 -17.89
N ASP A 349 -14.64 35.84 -17.97
CA ASP A 349 -14.64 34.47 -17.46
C ASP A 349 -14.79 34.43 -15.93
N ALA A 350 -14.03 35.25 -15.20
CA ALA A 350 -14.16 35.37 -13.75
C ALA A 350 -15.54 35.91 -13.35
N LYS A 351 -16.12 36.84 -14.12
CA LYS A 351 -17.47 37.35 -13.88
C LYS A 351 -18.56 36.28 -14.07
N ARG A 352 -18.40 35.39 -15.05
CA ARG A 352 -19.33 34.27 -15.27
C ARG A 352 -19.25 33.21 -14.17
N GLY A 353 -18.12 33.19 -13.46
CA GLY A 353 -17.90 32.31 -12.33
C GLY A 353 -17.40 30.92 -12.69
N ILE A 354 -17.19 30.11 -11.67
CA ILE A 354 -16.74 28.71 -11.77
C ILE A 354 -17.81 27.88 -12.49
N TYR A 355 -19.08 28.12 -12.19
CA TYR A 355 -20.24 27.50 -12.85
C TYR A 355 -21.10 28.56 -13.56
N PRO A 356 -20.86 28.83 -14.85
CA PRO A 356 -21.68 29.74 -15.63
C PRO A 356 -23.15 29.28 -15.69
N THR A 357 -24.08 30.23 -15.61
CA THR A 357 -25.52 29.95 -15.77
C THR A 357 -25.81 29.36 -17.15
N LEU A 358 -26.63 28.31 -17.20
CA LEU A 358 -27.11 27.69 -18.43
C LEU A 358 -28.55 28.15 -18.71
N PRO A 359 -28.96 28.38 -19.98
CA PRO A 359 -28.12 28.54 -21.16
C PRO A 359 -27.50 29.95 -21.23
N ASP A 360 -26.18 30.06 -21.31
CA ASP A 360 -25.49 31.32 -21.66
C ASP A 360 -25.17 31.34 -23.17
N VAL A 361 -25.50 32.46 -23.82
CA VAL A 361 -25.34 32.71 -25.27
C VAL A 361 -23.89 32.56 -25.72
N ASN A 362 -22.93 32.76 -24.81
CA ASN A 362 -21.50 32.68 -25.09
C ASN A 362 -20.84 31.39 -24.59
N ILE A 363 -21.62 30.34 -24.35
CA ILE A 363 -21.07 29.04 -23.97
C ILE A 363 -20.54 28.32 -25.21
N GLY A 364 -19.24 28.06 -25.20
CA GLY A 364 -18.60 27.13 -26.13
C GLY A 364 -19.02 25.70 -25.82
N TYR A 365 -18.88 24.82 -26.81
CA TYR A 365 -19.09 23.40 -26.64
C TYR A 365 -17.81 22.65 -26.97
N THR A 366 -17.51 21.64 -26.17
CA THR A 366 -16.38 20.73 -26.40
C THR A 366 -16.90 19.31 -26.59
N ALA A 367 -16.11 18.48 -27.24
CA ALA A 367 -16.46 17.09 -27.52
C ALA A 367 -15.66 16.15 -26.61
N LEU A 368 -16.38 15.36 -25.82
CA LEU A 368 -15.84 14.17 -25.18
C LEU A 368 -15.76 13.07 -26.23
N VAL A 369 -14.55 12.68 -26.62
CA VAL A 369 -14.33 11.57 -27.55
C VAL A 369 -13.65 10.43 -26.78
N ASN A 370 -14.31 9.28 -26.69
CA ASN A 370 -13.70 8.07 -26.16
C ASN A 370 -13.72 6.99 -27.25
N THR A 371 -12.61 6.90 -28.00
CA THR A 371 -12.42 5.90 -29.07
C THR A 371 -12.36 4.48 -28.53
N GLN A 372 -11.98 4.26 -27.28
CA GLN A 372 -11.91 2.92 -26.68
C GLN A 372 -13.31 2.40 -26.35
N SER A 373 -14.13 3.26 -25.76
CA SER A 373 -15.52 2.97 -25.45
C SER A 373 -16.42 3.05 -26.69
N GLY A 374 -16.02 3.79 -27.73
CA GLY A 374 -16.70 3.88 -29.02
C GLY A 374 -17.77 4.97 -29.08
N TYR A 375 -17.62 6.06 -28.31
CA TYR A 375 -18.58 7.16 -28.32
C TYR A 375 -17.94 8.54 -28.45
N ARG A 376 -18.77 9.48 -28.89
CA ARG A 376 -18.53 10.92 -28.84
C ARG A 376 -19.77 11.61 -28.28
N VAL A 377 -19.60 12.55 -27.35
CA VAL A 377 -20.66 13.38 -26.76
C VAL A 377 -20.19 14.82 -26.75
N ILE A 378 -21.07 15.78 -27.02
CA ILE A 378 -20.79 17.21 -26.95
C ILE A 378 -21.41 17.77 -25.66
N TYR A 379 -20.66 18.60 -24.94
CA TYR A 379 -21.11 19.22 -23.70
C TYR A 379 -20.57 20.66 -23.56
N PRO A 380 -21.18 21.50 -22.71
CA PRO A 380 -20.72 22.86 -22.45
C PRO A 380 -19.23 22.87 -22.06
N SER A 381 -18.41 23.69 -22.72
CA SER A 381 -16.98 23.80 -22.40
C SER A 381 -16.73 24.41 -21.01
N SER A 382 -17.76 24.99 -20.40
CA SER A 382 -17.76 25.46 -19.01
C SER A 382 -17.92 24.33 -17.99
N ALA A 383 -18.39 23.14 -18.39
CA ALA A 383 -18.57 22.02 -17.47
C ALA A 383 -17.20 21.55 -16.95
N ILE A 384 -17.10 21.39 -15.62
CA ILE A 384 -15.83 21.09 -14.96
C ILE A 384 -15.68 19.56 -14.87
N PRO A 385 -14.58 18.97 -15.36
CA PRO A 385 -14.29 17.55 -15.14
C PRO A 385 -14.39 17.20 -13.66
N TYR A 386 -15.21 16.20 -13.33
CA TYR A 386 -15.45 15.76 -11.97
C TYR A 386 -14.76 14.42 -11.72
N MET A 387 -15.45 13.30 -11.89
CA MET A 387 -14.88 11.98 -11.62
C MET A 387 -14.71 11.16 -12.89
N HIS A 388 -13.59 10.46 -12.97
CA HIS A 388 -13.25 9.62 -14.11
C HIS A 388 -12.67 8.31 -13.61
N ASN A 389 -13.11 7.21 -14.22
CA ASN A 389 -12.52 5.90 -14.00
C ASN A 389 -12.73 5.03 -15.25
N ASN A 390 -11.62 4.78 -15.95
CA ASN A 390 -11.56 3.90 -17.13
C ASN A 390 -10.35 2.96 -16.97
N ILE A 391 -10.18 2.44 -15.76
CA ILE A 391 -9.08 1.52 -15.42
C ILE A 391 -9.18 0.21 -16.20
N ILE A 392 -10.41 -0.26 -16.49
CA ILE A 392 -10.64 -1.54 -17.15
C ILE A 392 -11.71 -1.46 -18.23
N GLU A 393 -11.36 -1.91 -19.45
CA GLU A 393 -12.36 -2.11 -20.49
C GLU A 393 -13.18 -3.38 -20.22
N PRO A 394 -14.50 -3.39 -20.49
CA PRO A 394 -15.25 -2.38 -21.24
C PRO A 394 -16.00 -1.36 -20.34
N TYR A 395 -15.58 -1.20 -19.08
CA TYR A 395 -16.18 -0.23 -18.16
C TYR A 395 -15.53 1.15 -18.32
N ASP A 396 -16.35 2.18 -18.49
CA ASP A 396 -15.89 3.57 -18.56
C ASP A 396 -16.87 4.43 -17.80
N TYR A 397 -16.36 5.38 -17.04
CA TYR A 397 -17.14 6.39 -16.35
C TYR A 397 -16.42 7.72 -16.43
N ARG A 398 -17.14 8.74 -16.89
CA ARG A 398 -16.66 10.13 -16.95
C ARG A 398 -17.77 11.07 -16.55
N SER A 399 -17.50 11.96 -15.60
CA SER A 399 -18.50 12.92 -15.12
C SER A 399 -17.99 14.34 -15.10
N PHE A 400 -18.93 15.27 -15.23
CA PHE A 400 -18.67 16.70 -15.33
C PHE A 400 -19.75 17.46 -14.57
N LYS A 401 -19.33 18.45 -13.80
CA LYS A 401 -20.22 19.35 -13.07
C LYS A 401 -20.71 20.46 -13.98
N LEU A 402 -22.04 20.59 -14.09
CA LEU A 402 -22.72 21.70 -14.77
C LEU A 402 -22.97 22.86 -13.81
N SER A 403 -23.22 22.52 -12.54
CA SER A 403 -23.38 23.46 -11.43
C SER A 403 -22.84 22.81 -10.14
N TYR A 404 -22.90 23.53 -9.02
CA TYR A 404 -22.60 22.94 -7.72
C TYR A 404 -23.59 21.81 -7.35
N ASN A 405 -24.82 21.87 -7.85
CA ASN A 405 -25.88 20.89 -7.59
C ASN A 405 -25.86 19.73 -8.58
N ASP A 406 -25.54 20.01 -9.84
CA ASP A 406 -25.84 19.14 -10.99
C ASP A 406 -24.56 18.61 -11.63
N CYS A 407 -24.48 17.29 -11.75
CA CYS A 407 -23.38 16.58 -12.40
C CYS A 407 -23.95 15.67 -13.48
N PHE A 408 -23.44 15.73 -14.71
CA PHE A 408 -23.75 14.71 -15.70
C PHE A 408 -22.60 13.72 -15.82
N SER A 409 -22.91 12.48 -16.19
CA SER A 409 -21.94 11.44 -16.45
C SER A 409 -22.26 10.68 -17.73
N VAL A 410 -21.23 10.12 -18.35
CA VAL A 410 -21.31 9.13 -19.41
C VAL A 410 -20.64 7.87 -18.88
N ALA A 411 -21.43 6.80 -18.80
CA ALA A 411 -20.98 5.49 -18.38
C ALA A 411 -21.18 4.47 -19.50
N VAL A 412 -20.22 3.55 -19.65
CA VAL A 412 -20.28 2.43 -20.58
C VAL A 412 -20.01 1.15 -19.84
N GLU A 413 -20.77 0.11 -20.14
CA GLU A 413 -20.61 -1.22 -19.55
C GLU A 413 -20.99 -2.30 -20.57
N PRO A 414 -20.51 -3.55 -20.40
CA PRO A 414 -20.91 -4.64 -21.28
C PRO A 414 -22.39 -4.97 -21.07
N GLN A 415 -23.09 -5.27 -22.15
CA GLN A 415 -24.49 -5.66 -22.09
C GLN A 415 -24.63 -7.02 -21.40
N GLY A 416 -25.33 -7.02 -20.26
CA GLY A 416 -25.75 -8.25 -19.59
C GLY A 416 -26.89 -8.97 -20.32
N LYS A 417 -27.34 -10.11 -19.79
CA LYS A 417 -28.58 -10.75 -20.25
C LYS A 417 -29.77 -9.88 -19.82
N GLY A 418 -30.81 -9.80 -20.67
CA GLY A 418 -32.04 -9.07 -20.35
C GLY A 418 -32.06 -7.60 -20.81
N ASN A 419 -33.09 -6.87 -20.37
CA ASN A 419 -33.25 -5.45 -20.67
C ASN A 419 -32.37 -4.61 -19.73
N PRO A 420 -31.53 -3.69 -20.24
CA PRO A 420 -30.66 -2.86 -19.40
C PRO A 420 -31.38 -2.02 -18.35
N VAL A 421 -32.57 -1.51 -18.65
CA VAL A 421 -33.37 -0.68 -17.74
C VAL A 421 -33.95 -1.52 -16.61
N GLU A 422 -34.50 -2.70 -16.94
CA GLU A 422 -35.03 -3.63 -15.93
C GLU A 422 -33.91 -4.11 -15.01
N ASN A 423 -32.74 -4.43 -15.56
CA ASN A 423 -31.56 -4.78 -14.77
C ASN A 423 -31.14 -3.62 -13.85
N ARG A 424 -31.14 -2.37 -14.35
CA ARG A 424 -30.82 -1.18 -13.56
C ARG A 424 -31.82 -0.99 -12.43
N LEU A 425 -33.12 -1.09 -12.70
CA LEU A 425 -34.19 -0.98 -11.70
C LEU A 425 -34.05 -2.05 -10.63
N HIS A 426 -33.82 -3.30 -11.02
CA HIS A 426 -33.62 -4.39 -10.07
C HIS A 426 -32.44 -4.12 -9.12
N VAL A 427 -31.32 -3.62 -9.64
CA VAL A 427 -30.17 -3.22 -8.81
C VAL A 427 -30.52 -2.08 -7.88
N LEU A 428 -31.26 -1.07 -8.35
CA LEU A 428 -31.67 0.08 -7.54
C LEU A 428 -32.64 -0.33 -6.41
N GLU A 429 -33.61 -1.17 -6.70
CA GLU A 429 -34.58 -1.69 -5.72
C GLU A 429 -33.87 -2.50 -4.63
N LEU A 430 -32.90 -3.34 -5.00
CA LEU A 430 -32.09 -4.09 -4.03
C LEU A 430 -31.16 -3.18 -3.21
N ALA A 431 -30.52 -2.20 -3.85
CA ALA A 431 -29.55 -1.31 -3.21
C ALA A 431 -30.19 -0.30 -2.24
N TYR A 432 -31.33 0.29 -2.62
CA TYR A 432 -31.93 1.40 -1.90
C TYR A 432 -33.23 1.05 -1.19
N LYS A 433 -33.84 -0.11 -1.44
CA LYS A 433 -35.07 -0.59 -0.78
C LYS A 433 -36.18 0.46 -0.78
N ASP A 434 -36.59 0.95 0.40
CA ASP A 434 -37.64 1.96 0.59
C ASP A 434 -37.16 3.40 0.38
N LYS A 435 -35.86 3.61 0.16
CA LYS A 435 -35.24 4.91 -0.10
C LYS A 435 -35.32 5.35 -1.56
N ILE A 436 -35.82 4.52 -2.48
CA ILE A 436 -36.04 4.92 -3.87
C ILE A 436 -37.51 5.23 -4.13
N SER A 437 -37.78 6.39 -4.72
CA SER A 437 -39.13 6.88 -5.01
C SER A 437 -39.21 7.55 -6.40
N ASP A 438 -40.41 7.95 -6.81
CA ASP A 438 -40.70 8.67 -8.06
C ASP A 438 -40.13 8.03 -9.34
N ILE A 439 -40.16 6.69 -9.42
CA ILE A 439 -39.61 5.95 -10.56
C ILE A 439 -40.50 6.12 -11.80
N GLU A 440 -39.94 6.72 -12.85
CA GLU A 440 -40.59 6.84 -14.16
C GLU A 440 -39.72 6.22 -15.26
N THR A 441 -40.32 5.42 -16.14
CA THR A 441 -39.67 4.86 -17.32
C THR A 441 -40.46 5.10 -18.59
N TYR A 442 -39.79 5.59 -19.64
CA TYR A 442 -40.42 5.74 -20.96
C TYR A 442 -39.37 5.83 -22.06
N LYS A 443 -39.81 5.55 -23.29
CA LYS A 443 -38.95 5.66 -24.49
C LYS A 443 -38.95 7.08 -25.03
N VAL A 444 -37.77 7.60 -25.33
CA VAL A 444 -37.58 8.94 -25.92
C VAL A 444 -36.77 8.81 -27.20
N ASN A 445 -37.12 9.59 -28.21
CA ASN A 445 -36.32 9.72 -29.43
C ASN A 445 -35.61 11.08 -29.42
N LEU A 446 -34.28 11.06 -29.32
CA LEU A 446 -33.43 12.24 -29.38
C LEU A 446 -32.52 12.15 -30.62
N SER A 447 -32.63 13.13 -31.52
CA SER A 447 -31.82 13.22 -32.74
C SER A 447 -31.79 11.92 -33.57
N GLY A 448 -32.92 11.21 -33.64
CA GLY A 448 -33.06 9.96 -34.41
C GLY A 448 -32.58 8.70 -33.68
N LYS A 449 -32.12 8.81 -32.42
CA LYS A 449 -31.72 7.67 -31.58
C LYS A 449 -32.79 7.43 -30.52
N VAL A 450 -33.11 6.16 -30.29
CA VAL A 450 -34.06 5.74 -29.27
C VAL A 450 -33.31 5.48 -27.98
N PHE A 451 -33.71 6.16 -26.92
CA PHE A 451 -33.24 5.96 -25.56
C PHE A 451 -34.38 5.44 -24.70
N ASP A 452 -34.06 4.56 -23.77
CA ASP A 452 -34.89 4.34 -22.61
C ASP A 452 -34.50 5.39 -21.56
N ARG A 453 -35.46 6.22 -21.15
CA ARG A 453 -35.27 7.22 -20.11
C ARG A 453 -35.77 6.67 -18.78
N LEU A 454 -34.96 6.83 -17.74
CA LEU A 454 -35.25 6.40 -16.37
C LEU A 454 -35.05 7.59 -15.44
N LEU A 455 -36.10 8.00 -14.73
CA LEU A 455 -36.05 9.02 -13.68
C LEU A 455 -36.39 8.39 -12.34
N TYR A 456 -35.74 8.83 -11.28
CA TYR A 456 -36.03 8.41 -9.90
C TYR A 456 -35.40 9.37 -8.89
N THR A 457 -35.87 9.27 -7.65
CA THR A 457 -35.32 9.99 -6.49
C THR A 457 -34.73 8.97 -5.50
N ILE A 458 -33.54 9.24 -4.96
CA ILE A 458 -32.96 8.52 -3.83
C ILE A 458 -33.08 9.42 -2.59
N GLU A 459 -33.82 8.95 -1.59
CA GLU A 459 -34.00 9.58 -0.29
C GLU A 459 -32.89 9.16 0.66
N SER A 460 -32.23 10.12 1.30
CA SER A 460 -31.31 9.88 2.41
C SER A 460 -31.71 10.76 3.58
N ASP A 461 -31.25 10.41 4.79
CA ASP A 461 -31.68 11.04 6.06
C ASP A 461 -31.64 12.58 6.05
N ASN A 462 -30.82 13.19 5.18
CA ASN A 462 -30.64 14.64 5.13
C ASN A 462 -30.78 15.26 3.73
N ILE A 463 -30.84 14.46 2.66
CA ILE A 463 -30.65 14.92 1.28
C ILE A 463 -31.41 14.01 0.30
N ASN A 464 -32.05 14.59 -0.73
CA ASN A 464 -32.61 13.83 -1.85
C ASN A 464 -31.72 13.98 -3.09
N GLU A 465 -31.35 12.86 -3.70
CA GLU A 465 -30.65 12.83 -4.98
C GLU A 465 -31.66 12.56 -6.10
N TYR A 466 -31.74 13.47 -7.07
CA TYR A 466 -32.62 13.35 -8.23
C TYR A 466 -31.81 12.87 -9.43
N VAL A 467 -32.25 11.78 -10.06
CA VAL A 467 -31.52 11.14 -11.15
C VAL A 467 -32.36 11.10 -12.42
N ASP A 468 -31.75 11.51 -13.55
CA ASP A 468 -32.33 11.43 -14.90
C ASP A 468 -31.35 10.75 -15.85
N SER A 469 -31.67 9.56 -16.33
CA SER A 469 -30.79 8.71 -17.13
C SER A 469 -31.35 8.47 -18.53
N PHE A 470 -30.53 8.66 -19.56
CA PHE A 470 -30.76 8.18 -20.92
C PHE A 470 -29.90 6.94 -21.18
N ILE A 471 -30.56 5.82 -21.47
CA ILE A 471 -29.92 4.51 -21.65
C ILE A 471 -30.13 4.03 -23.09
N THR A 472 -29.06 3.59 -23.75
CA THR A 472 -29.15 2.98 -25.09
C THR A 472 -28.14 1.85 -25.23
N VAL A 473 -28.40 0.93 -26.16
CA VAL A 473 -27.54 -0.21 -26.46
C VAL A 473 -26.94 -0.08 -27.85
N HIS A 474 -25.64 -0.31 -27.97
CA HIS A 474 -24.96 -0.39 -29.27
C HIS A 474 -23.74 -1.33 -29.19
N ASN A 475 -23.62 -2.26 -30.15
CA ASN A 475 -22.53 -3.26 -30.22
C ASN A 475 -22.27 -3.99 -28.88
N GLU A 476 -23.32 -4.57 -28.28
CA GLU A 476 -23.25 -5.32 -27.02
C GLU A 476 -22.72 -4.50 -25.82
N LYS A 477 -22.83 -3.17 -25.89
CA LYS A 477 -22.52 -2.26 -24.79
C LYS A 477 -23.75 -1.44 -24.43
N VAL A 478 -23.92 -1.18 -23.14
CA VAL A 478 -24.90 -0.24 -22.60
C VAL A 478 -24.21 1.09 -22.40
N TYR A 479 -24.79 2.15 -22.95
CA TYR A 479 -24.36 3.53 -22.74
C TYR A 479 -25.42 4.21 -21.89
N THR A 480 -24.98 4.78 -20.77
CA THR A 480 -25.82 5.54 -19.86
C THR A 480 -25.29 6.96 -19.79
N ILE A 481 -26.13 7.92 -20.17
CA ILE A 481 -25.88 9.35 -19.94
C ILE A 481 -26.80 9.75 -18.80
N GLN A 482 -26.25 10.10 -17.64
CA GLN A 482 -27.01 10.30 -16.40
C GLN A 482 -26.75 11.70 -15.85
N LEU A 483 -27.80 12.36 -15.38
CA LEU A 483 -27.74 13.60 -14.60
C LEU A 483 -28.07 13.26 -13.15
N ASP A 484 -27.18 13.63 -12.25
CA ASP A 484 -27.30 13.48 -10.81
C ASP A 484 -27.35 14.87 -10.15
N SER A 485 -28.41 15.13 -9.38
CA SER A 485 -28.65 16.41 -8.71
C SER A 485 -28.84 16.20 -7.21
N ARG A 486 -27.93 16.75 -6.39
CA ARG A 486 -27.80 16.36 -4.97
C ARG A 486 -28.58 17.19 -3.95
N PHE A 487 -29.03 18.41 -4.21
CA PHE A 487 -29.69 19.24 -3.19
C PHE A 487 -31.12 19.60 -3.53
N ARG A 488 -31.39 19.72 -4.83
CA ARG A 488 -32.65 20.15 -5.40
C ARG A 488 -32.80 19.55 -6.78
N GLU A 489 -34.04 19.40 -7.20
CA GLU A 489 -34.36 18.99 -8.57
C GLU A 489 -33.69 19.94 -9.57
N PRO A 490 -33.12 19.42 -10.68
CA PRO A 490 -32.41 20.26 -11.63
C PRO A 490 -33.34 21.32 -12.23
N GLU A 491 -32.83 22.55 -12.33
CA GLU A 491 -33.56 23.65 -12.94
C GLU A 491 -33.89 23.34 -14.40
N ARG A 492 -34.93 23.98 -14.93
CA ARG A 492 -35.39 23.74 -16.31
C ARG A 492 -34.26 23.86 -17.33
N ASP A 493 -33.42 24.88 -17.19
CA ASP A 493 -32.34 25.15 -18.10
C ASP A 493 -31.24 24.07 -18.06
N ILE A 494 -30.97 23.51 -16.86
CA ILE A 494 -30.08 22.36 -16.69
C ILE A 494 -30.66 21.12 -17.39
N LYS A 495 -31.96 20.85 -17.24
CA LYS A 495 -32.64 19.73 -17.91
C LYS A 495 -32.62 19.87 -19.43
N GLU A 496 -32.86 21.07 -19.94
CA GLU A 496 -32.80 21.36 -21.39
C GLU A 496 -31.38 21.19 -21.92
N GLU A 497 -30.36 21.64 -21.19
CA GLU A 497 -28.96 21.45 -21.57
C GLU A 497 -28.53 19.98 -21.52
N PHE A 498 -28.91 19.25 -20.47
CA PHE A 498 -28.66 17.81 -20.35
C PHE A 498 -29.29 17.02 -21.49
N ALA A 499 -30.51 17.36 -21.91
CA ALA A 499 -31.14 16.74 -23.08
C ALA A 499 -30.35 16.98 -24.37
N LYS A 500 -29.72 18.15 -24.55
CA LYS A 500 -28.82 18.41 -25.71
C LYS A 500 -27.57 17.55 -25.63
N ILE A 501 -26.97 17.41 -24.43
CA ILE A 501 -25.81 16.54 -24.20
C ILE A 501 -26.17 15.10 -24.60
N ALA A 502 -27.27 14.55 -24.09
CA ALA A 502 -27.72 13.21 -24.44
C ALA A 502 -28.01 13.04 -25.94
N ALA A 503 -28.68 14.03 -26.55
CA ALA A 503 -28.99 14.03 -27.98
C ALA A 503 -27.76 14.08 -28.90
N SER A 504 -26.62 14.55 -28.38
CA SER A 504 -25.36 14.65 -29.12
C SER A 504 -24.55 13.36 -29.17
N LEU A 505 -24.97 12.31 -28.47
CA LEU A 505 -24.27 11.02 -28.46
C LEU A 505 -24.11 10.48 -29.89
N GLU A 506 -22.89 10.20 -30.30
CA GLU A 506 -22.51 9.59 -31.57
C GLU A 506 -21.71 8.31 -31.31
N PHE A 507 -22.03 7.24 -32.02
CA PHE A 507 -21.22 6.03 -31.99
C PHE A 507 -20.10 6.16 -33.01
N ILE A 508 -18.85 6.03 -32.55
CA ILE A 508 -17.66 6.13 -33.37
C ILE A 508 -16.95 4.79 -33.44
N LYS A 509 -16.11 4.61 -34.46
CA LYS A 509 -15.33 3.39 -34.61
C LYS A 509 -14.35 3.27 -33.45
N THR A 510 -14.29 2.09 -32.84
CA THR A 510 -13.29 1.80 -31.82
C THR A 510 -11.91 1.68 -32.44
N ASP A 511 -10.87 2.18 -31.76
CA ASP A 511 -9.49 2.01 -32.22
C ASP A 511 -9.21 0.53 -32.48
N ALA A 512 -8.44 0.26 -33.55
CA ALA A 512 -8.05 -1.10 -33.87
C ALA A 512 -7.33 -1.69 -32.65
N LYS A 513 -7.77 -2.87 -32.20
CA LYS A 513 -7.08 -3.61 -31.14
C LYS A 513 -5.61 -3.72 -31.56
N VAL A 514 -4.72 -3.00 -30.88
CA VAL A 514 -3.32 -3.40 -30.85
C VAL A 514 -3.37 -4.66 -30.01
N GLU A 515 -3.40 -5.83 -30.67
CA GLU A 515 -3.18 -7.07 -29.95
C GLU A 515 -1.77 -6.94 -29.36
N PRO A 516 -1.63 -6.88 -28.02
CA PRO A 516 -0.31 -6.87 -27.44
C PRO A 516 0.41 -8.15 -27.89
N ASP A 517 1.72 -8.07 -28.08
CA ASP A 517 2.55 -9.26 -28.29
C ASP A 517 2.12 -10.34 -27.29
N SER A 518 1.84 -11.54 -27.78
CA SER A 518 1.07 -12.57 -27.09
C SER A 518 1.58 -12.85 -25.67
N TYR A 519 1.06 -12.14 -24.68
CA TYR A 519 1.26 -12.49 -23.29
C TYR A 519 0.58 -13.82 -23.04
N SER A 520 1.36 -14.82 -22.66
CA SER A 520 0.83 -16.05 -22.13
C SER A 520 0.24 -15.77 -20.76
N PHE A 521 -1.10 -15.79 -20.67
CA PHE A 521 -1.79 -15.80 -19.40
C PHE A 521 -1.79 -17.21 -18.81
N ILE A 522 -1.56 -17.31 -17.51
CA ILE A 522 -1.83 -18.50 -16.71
C ILE A 522 -3.05 -18.25 -15.85
N LYS A 523 -3.81 -19.31 -15.58
CA LYS A 523 -5.06 -19.23 -14.82
C LYS A 523 -4.79 -19.63 -13.37
N TYR A 524 -4.98 -18.69 -12.45
CA TYR A 524 -5.15 -18.97 -11.04
C TYR A 524 -6.53 -19.55 -10.79
N VAL A 525 -6.60 -20.58 -9.96
CA VAL A 525 -7.84 -21.22 -9.52
C VAL A 525 -7.68 -21.55 -8.06
N ASP A 526 -8.60 -21.05 -7.26
CA ASP A 526 -8.70 -21.46 -5.86
C ASP A 526 -9.30 -22.88 -5.78
N PRO A 527 -8.59 -23.85 -5.18
CA PRO A 527 -9.00 -25.24 -5.18
C PRO A 527 -10.20 -25.54 -4.26
N GLU A 528 -10.43 -24.73 -3.24
CA GLU A 528 -11.48 -24.96 -2.24
C GLU A 528 -12.83 -24.35 -2.68
N HIS A 529 -12.78 -23.14 -3.21
CA HIS A 529 -13.95 -22.31 -3.49
C HIS A 529 -14.24 -22.14 -4.98
N GLY A 530 -13.25 -22.36 -5.84
CA GLY A 530 -13.41 -22.37 -7.30
C GLY A 530 -13.50 -20.98 -7.94
N TYR A 531 -13.10 -19.90 -7.28
CA TYR A 531 -12.90 -18.61 -7.96
C TYR A 531 -11.60 -18.63 -8.75
N THR A 532 -11.57 -17.89 -9.85
CA THR A 532 -10.49 -17.96 -10.83
C THR A 532 -10.15 -16.61 -11.40
N VAL A 533 -8.89 -16.39 -11.77
CA VAL A 533 -8.44 -15.23 -12.53
C VAL A 533 -7.29 -15.61 -13.44
N SER A 534 -7.21 -15.02 -14.63
CA SER A 534 -6.03 -15.20 -15.50
C SER A 534 -5.09 -14.02 -15.33
N TYR A 535 -3.79 -14.28 -15.22
CA TYR A 535 -2.75 -13.25 -15.09
C TYR A 535 -1.52 -13.58 -15.94
N PRO A 536 -0.67 -12.60 -16.31
CA PRO A 536 0.52 -12.87 -17.12
C PRO A 536 1.48 -13.84 -16.42
N ASN A 537 2.00 -14.84 -17.14
CA ASN A 537 2.86 -15.87 -16.57
C ASN A 537 4.20 -15.39 -15.98
N LYS A 538 4.62 -14.17 -16.29
CA LYS A 538 5.82 -13.54 -15.73
C LYS A 538 5.54 -12.75 -14.45
N TRP A 539 4.28 -12.56 -14.09
CA TRP A 539 3.89 -11.84 -12.87
C TRP A 539 3.89 -12.80 -11.68
N LEU A 540 4.21 -12.28 -10.50
CA LEU A 540 4.27 -13.06 -9.27
C LEU A 540 2.91 -13.11 -8.61
N ILE A 541 2.49 -14.30 -8.19
CA ILE A 541 1.33 -14.51 -7.32
C ILE A 541 1.82 -14.89 -5.92
N GLN A 542 1.26 -14.25 -4.90
CA GLN A 542 1.61 -14.47 -3.50
C GLN A 542 0.34 -14.67 -2.70
N GLU A 543 0.28 -15.77 -1.94
CA GLU A 543 -0.85 -16.09 -1.08
C GLU A 543 -0.49 -15.79 0.37
N THR A 544 -1.40 -15.13 1.06
CA THR A 544 -1.30 -14.81 2.48
C THR A 544 -2.61 -15.18 3.17
N TYR A 545 -2.54 -15.66 4.40
CA TYR A 545 -3.71 -16.01 5.18
C TYR A 545 -3.83 -15.06 6.37
N ASN A 546 -5.02 -14.48 6.56
CA ASN A 546 -5.35 -13.68 7.73
C ASN A 546 -6.63 -14.20 8.36
N ASP A 547 -6.58 -14.67 9.61
CA ASP A 547 -7.75 -15.14 10.37
C ASP A 547 -8.68 -16.13 9.62
N ASN A 548 -8.07 -17.08 8.90
CA ASN A 548 -8.72 -18.09 8.03
C ASN A 548 -9.24 -17.60 6.67
N PHE A 549 -8.99 -16.33 6.30
CA PHE A 549 -9.31 -15.80 4.97
C PHE A 549 -8.07 -15.72 4.10
N GLN A 550 -8.17 -16.22 2.88
CA GLN A 550 -7.09 -16.11 1.91
C GLN A 550 -7.08 -14.74 1.24
N ASN A 551 -5.90 -14.15 1.17
CA ASN A 551 -5.61 -12.95 0.38
C ASN A 551 -4.50 -13.26 -0.61
N THR A 552 -4.81 -13.15 -1.89
CA THR A 552 -3.87 -13.45 -2.97
C THR A 552 -3.49 -12.17 -3.71
N LYS A 553 -2.21 -11.84 -3.77
CA LYS A 553 -1.68 -10.65 -4.45
C LYS A 553 -1.02 -11.02 -5.77
N ILE A 554 -1.34 -10.28 -6.82
CA ILE A 554 -0.69 -10.39 -8.14
C ILE A 554 0.18 -9.16 -8.33
N SER A 555 1.48 -9.36 -8.62
CA SER A 555 2.45 -8.26 -8.67
C SER A 555 3.44 -8.40 -9.83
N ASN A 556 3.88 -7.25 -10.33
CA ASN A 556 4.99 -7.13 -11.28
C ASN A 556 6.00 -6.13 -10.69
N PRO A 557 7.31 -6.49 -10.59
CA PRO A 557 8.36 -5.57 -10.16
C PRO A 557 8.37 -4.23 -10.92
N ASP A 558 8.07 -4.23 -12.22
CA ASP A 558 8.11 -3.02 -13.06
C ASP A 558 7.00 -2.02 -12.71
N TYR A 559 5.91 -2.50 -12.11
CA TYR A 559 4.77 -1.68 -11.68
C TYR A 559 4.63 -1.66 -10.14
N SER A 560 5.69 -1.99 -9.40
CA SER A 560 5.64 -2.07 -7.94
C SER A 560 5.39 -0.69 -7.33
N GLY A 561 4.28 -0.54 -6.60
CA GLY A 561 3.87 0.73 -5.98
C GLY A 561 2.62 1.32 -6.63
N PRO A 562 2.65 1.73 -7.91
CA PRO A 562 1.51 2.38 -8.53
C PRO A 562 0.41 1.41 -9.00
N LEU A 563 0.68 0.10 -9.13
CA LEU A 563 -0.32 -0.93 -9.41
C LEU A 563 -0.47 -1.86 -8.21
N ASN A 564 -1.72 -2.15 -7.82
CA ASN A 564 -2.04 -3.18 -6.84
C ASN A 564 -3.20 -4.04 -7.34
N ILE A 565 -3.00 -5.36 -7.37
CA ILE A 565 -4.04 -6.32 -7.74
C ILE A 565 -4.12 -7.35 -6.63
N SER A 566 -5.29 -7.47 -6.03
CA SER A 566 -5.54 -8.42 -4.94
C SER A 566 -6.86 -9.16 -5.13
N LEU A 567 -6.85 -10.40 -4.65
CA LEU A 567 -8.02 -11.23 -4.45
C LEU A 567 -8.21 -11.38 -2.94
N SER A 568 -9.44 -11.25 -2.46
CA SER A 568 -9.77 -11.33 -1.04
C SER A 568 -11.01 -12.20 -0.85
N GLU A 569 -10.94 -13.05 0.17
CA GLU A 569 -12.07 -13.82 0.66
C GLU A 569 -12.70 -13.14 1.87
N ALA A 570 -14.03 -13.18 1.92
CA ALA A 570 -14.80 -12.71 3.05
C ALA A 570 -16.05 -13.56 3.25
N LYS A 571 -16.67 -13.43 4.42
CA LYS A 571 -17.90 -14.13 4.77
C LYS A 571 -18.97 -13.15 5.24
N ILE A 572 -20.20 -13.38 4.82
CA ILE A 572 -21.38 -12.65 5.27
C ILE A 572 -21.63 -12.97 6.75
N ASN A 573 -21.80 -11.93 7.55
CA ASN A 573 -22.16 -12.10 8.94
C ASN A 573 -23.57 -12.69 9.06
N PRO A 574 -23.82 -13.68 9.94
CA PRO A 574 -25.06 -14.46 9.94
C PRO A 574 -26.35 -13.67 10.16
N ASP A 575 -26.25 -12.45 10.67
CA ASP A 575 -27.38 -11.56 10.93
C ASP A 575 -27.86 -10.82 9.67
N TYR A 576 -27.13 -10.92 8.56
CA TYR A 576 -27.39 -10.20 7.32
C TYR A 576 -27.64 -11.13 6.15
N SER A 577 -28.49 -10.68 5.23
CA SER A 577 -28.77 -11.35 3.96
C SER A 577 -27.82 -10.90 2.86
N ARG A 578 -27.83 -11.64 1.74
CA ARG A 578 -27.12 -11.26 0.51
C ARG A 578 -27.55 -9.87 0.01
N GLU A 579 -28.84 -9.55 0.15
CA GLU A 579 -29.41 -8.28 -0.26
C GLU A 579 -28.91 -7.13 0.63
N ASP A 580 -28.72 -7.38 1.92
CA ASP A 580 -28.13 -6.40 2.86
C ASP A 580 -26.68 -6.07 2.51
N ILE A 581 -25.93 -7.03 1.94
CA ILE A 581 -24.58 -6.77 1.42
C ILE A 581 -24.62 -5.78 0.25
N LEU A 582 -25.58 -5.91 -0.67
CA LEU A 582 -25.68 -4.97 -1.78
C LEU A 582 -25.97 -3.56 -1.28
N GLU A 583 -26.92 -3.39 -0.34
CA GLU A 583 -27.17 -2.11 0.33
C GLU A 583 -25.89 -1.56 0.96
N CYS A 584 -25.15 -2.38 1.71
CA CYS A 584 -23.89 -1.99 2.34
C CYS A 584 -22.84 -1.52 1.31
N LEU A 585 -22.62 -2.29 0.24
CA LEU A 585 -21.64 -1.98 -0.82
C LEU A 585 -22.03 -0.77 -1.68
N THR A 586 -23.29 -0.34 -1.62
CA THR A 586 -23.75 0.92 -2.24
C THR A 586 -23.58 2.14 -1.33
N SER A 587 -23.45 1.93 -0.02
CA SER A 587 -23.22 3.01 0.92
C SER A 587 -21.79 3.52 0.78
N ASN A 588 -21.60 4.85 0.70
CA ASN A 588 -20.26 5.47 0.62
C ASN A 588 -19.53 5.43 1.99
N SER A 589 -19.86 4.47 2.86
CA SER A 589 -19.36 4.35 4.23
C SER A 589 -18.56 3.05 4.40
N PRO A 590 -17.30 3.02 3.93
CA PRO A 590 -16.45 1.83 4.04
C PRO A 590 -16.27 1.31 5.48
N GLU A 591 -16.39 2.18 6.49
CA GLU A 591 -16.31 1.80 7.91
C GLU A 591 -17.39 0.80 8.34
N GLN A 592 -18.57 0.84 7.71
CA GLN A 592 -19.69 -0.07 8.03
C GLN A 592 -19.53 -1.43 7.38
N ILE A 593 -18.69 -1.58 6.35
CA ILE A 593 -18.58 -2.84 5.59
C ILE A 593 -18.15 -4.01 6.48
N ASN A 594 -17.29 -3.76 7.48
CA ASN A 594 -16.83 -4.78 8.41
C ASN A 594 -17.94 -5.26 9.37
N GLU A 595 -19.05 -4.52 9.51
CA GLU A 595 -20.22 -4.98 10.26
C GLU A 595 -21.02 -6.04 9.49
N PHE A 596 -20.94 -6.02 8.15
CA PHE A 596 -21.66 -6.93 7.27
C PHE A 596 -20.80 -8.11 6.80
N LEU A 597 -19.49 -7.88 6.62
CA LEU A 597 -18.55 -8.85 6.07
C LEU A 597 -17.35 -9.06 7.00
N SER A 598 -17.11 -10.31 7.39
CA SER A 598 -15.89 -10.73 8.09
C SER A 598 -14.79 -11.07 7.08
N GLY A 599 -13.58 -10.54 7.26
CA GLY A 599 -12.41 -10.84 6.42
C GLY A 599 -12.27 -9.98 5.15
N TYR A 600 -13.25 -9.12 4.85
CA TYR A 600 -13.27 -8.30 3.65
C TYR A 600 -12.16 -7.23 3.66
N SER A 601 -11.18 -7.37 2.75
CA SER A 601 -9.98 -6.53 2.71
C SER A 601 -9.87 -5.74 1.40
N ALA A 602 -10.72 -4.72 1.26
CA ALA A 602 -10.67 -3.83 0.11
C ALA A 602 -9.64 -2.69 0.33
N PRO A 603 -8.90 -2.27 -0.72
CA PRO A 603 -7.80 -1.30 -0.60
C PRO A 603 -8.27 0.12 -0.27
N PHE A 604 -9.58 0.38 -0.31
CA PHE A 604 -10.20 1.67 0.01
C PHE A 604 -10.86 1.70 1.40
N LEU A 605 -10.83 0.62 2.18
CA LEU A 605 -11.40 0.62 3.55
C LEU A 605 -10.64 1.56 4.48
N GLU A 606 -9.32 1.65 4.30
CA GLU A 606 -8.44 2.53 5.06
C GLU A 606 -8.19 3.87 4.35
N SER A 607 -8.99 4.21 3.33
CA SER A 607 -8.85 5.46 2.59
C SER A 607 -9.30 6.66 3.43
N ILE A 608 -8.73 7.84 3.15
CA ILE A 608 -9.21 9.11 3.75
C ILE A 608 -10.63 9.40 3.26
N SER A 609 -10.90 9.10 2.00
CA SER A 609 -12.21 9.22 1.37
C SER A 609 -12.29 8.32 0.14
N SER A 610 -13.48 7.77 -0.10
CA SER A 610 -13.79 6.98 -1.30
C SER A 610 -15.14 7.40 -1.87
N ARG A 611 -15.30 7.22 -3.20
CA ARG A 611 -16.55 7.47 -3.90
C ARG A 611 -16.85 6.36 -4.89
N LEU A 612 -18.03 5.76 -4.74
CA LEU A 612 -18.60 4.86 -5.72
C LEU A 612 -19.10 5.67 -6.92
N LEU A 613 -18.54 5.41 -8.11
CA LEU A 613 -18.89 6.13 -9.34
C LEU A 613 -19.93 5.37 -10.16
N LYS A 614 -19.79 4.06 -10.23
CA LYS A 614 -20.68 3.17 -10.97
C LYS A 614 -20.78 1.85 -10.24
N LEU A 615 -22.01 1.36 -10.14
CA LEU A 615 -22.37 0.05 -9.63
C LEU A 615 -23.23 -0.65 -10.67
N SER A 616 -22.90 -1.91 -10.91
CA SER A 616 -23.72 -2.81 -11.72
C SER A 616 -23.71 -4.18 -11.07
N ALA A 617 -24.82 -4.89 -11.12
CA ALA A 617 -24.88 -6.27 -10.65
C ALA A 617 -25.51 -7.18 -11.69
N ARG A 618 -25.11 -8.45 -11.69
CA ARG A 618 -25.72 -9.50 -12.50
C ARG A 618 -25.73 -10.82 -11.74
N GLU A 619 -26.78 -11.59 -11.94
CA GLU A 619 -26.82 -12.97 -11.45
C GLU A 619 -26.39 -13.93 -12.55
N ASP A 620 -25.52 -14.88 -12.20
CA ASP A 620 -25.17 -16.02 -13.05
C ASP A 620 -24.92 -17.27 -12.19
N LYS A 621 -25.55 -18.40 -12.56
CA LYS A 621 -25.35 -19.72 -11.93
C LYS A 621 -25.36 -19.71 -10.38
N ASN A 622 -26.39 -19.09 -9.78
CA ASN A 622 -26.56 -18.92 -8.32
C ASN A 622 -25.50 -18.04 -7.63
N ALA A 623 -24.69 -17.29 -8.38
CA ALA A 623 -23.78 -16.28 -7.84
C ALA A 623 -24.18 -14.87 -8.33
N LEU A 624 -23.93 -13.85 -7.51
CA LEU A 624 -24.23 -12.45 -7.77
C LEU A 624 -22.90 -11.77 -7.93
N PHE A 625 -22.69 -11.23 -9.12
CA PHE A 625 -21.50 -10.49 -9.48
C PHE A 625 -21.81 -9.02 -9.34
N ILE A 626 -21.03 -8.32 -8.53
CA ILE A 626 -21.16 -6.88 -8.28
C ILE A 626 -19.92 -6.21 -8.85
N TYR A 627 -20.11 -5.31 -9.81
CA TYR A 627 -19.06 -4.55 -10.48
C TYR A 627 -19.07 -3.13 -9.96
N ARG A 628 -17.91 -2.63 -9.53
CA ARG A 628 -17.76 -1.28 -8.98
C ARG A 628 -16.59 -0.55 -9.61
N LEU A 629 -16.84 0.69 -9.99
CA LEU A 629 -15.80 1.68 -10.25
C LEU A 629 -15.76 2.64 -9.08
N ILE A 630 -14.61 2.71 -8.41
CA ILE A 630 -14.42 3.48 -7.18
C ILE A 630 -13.19 4.36 -7.36
N ASN A 631 -13.28 5.61 -6.94
CA ASN A 631 -12.11 6.48 -6.78
C ASN A 631 -11.89 6.71 -5.29
N TYR A 632 -10.64 6.73 -4.83
CA TYR A 632 -10.34 6.99 -3.43
C TYR A 632 -8.99 7.70 -3.23
N LEU A 633 -8.83 8.35 -2.08
CA LEU A 633 -7.58 8.95 -1.63
C LEU A 633 -6.90 8.02 -0.62
N ASP A 634 -5.67 7.60 -0.91
CA ASP A 634 -4.86 6.88 0.08
C ASP A 634 -4.41 7.81 1.23
N TYR A 635 -3.76 7.25 2.26
CA TYR A 635 -3.22 8.04 3.38
C TYR A 635 -2.18 9.11 2.97
N GLY A 636 -1.59 8.98 1.78
CA GLY A 636 -0.69 9.99 1.21
C GLY A 636 -1.42 11.06 0.39
N GLU A 637 -2.75 11.13 0.50
CA GLU A 637 -3.64 12.00 -0.27
C GLU A 637 -3.49 11.81 -1.79
N GLN A 638 -3.03 10.63 -2.23
CA GLN A 638 -2.87 10.32 -3.63
C GLN A 638 -4.16 9.71 -4.18
N ASN A 639 -4.62 10.24 -5.32
CA ASN A 639 -5.76 9.70 -6.03
C ASN A 639 -5.45 8.30 -6.59
N LYS A 640 -6.35 7.36 -6.30
CA LYS A 640 -6.36 6.00 -6.80
C LYS A 640 -7.67 5.72 -7.53
N LEU A 641 -7.55 5.06 -8.67
CA LEU A 641 -8.68 4.44 -9.37
C LEU A 641 -8.73 2.98 -8.97
N CYS A 642 -9.92 2.48 -8.67
CA CYS A 642 -10.17 1.10 -8.34
C CYS A 642 -11.29 0.53 -9.21
N TYR A 643 -11.08 -0.67 -9.72
CA TYR A 643 -12.11 -1.54 -10.21
C TYR A 643 -12.24 -2.73 -9.26
N SER A 644 -13.47 -3.03 -8.89
CA SER A 644 -13.78 -4.16 -8.02
C SER A 644 -14.83 -5.05 -8.66
N VAL A 645 -14.65 -6.36 -8.50
CA VAL A 645 -15.66 -7.37 -8.77
C VAL A 645 -15.83 -8.23 -7.54
N ASP A 646 -17.02 -8.22 -6.96
CA ASP A 646 -17.38 -9.11 -5.86
C ASP A 646 -18.29 -10.21 -6.37
N ILE A 647 -18.00 -11.45 -6.00
CA ILE A 647 -18.79 -12.63 -6.32
C ILE A 647 -19.38 -13.14 -5.02
N ILE A 648 -20.70 -12.99 -4.87
CA ILE A 648 -21.43 -13.51 -3.71
C ILE A 648 -22.07 -14.84 -4.07
N LYS A 649 -21.61 -15.91 -3.42
CA LYS A 649 -22.13 -17.27 -3.58
C LYS A 649 -22.28 -17.90 -2.20
N ASP A 650 -23.48 -18.37 -1.90
CA ASP A 650 -23.87 -18.81 -0.56
C ASP A 650 -23.57 -17.69 0.46
N ASP A 651 -22.88 -17.99 1.57
CA ASP A 651 -22.50 -16.99 2.58
C ASP A 651 -21.10 -16.40 2.34
N ASN A 652 -20.43 -16.72 1.22
CA ASN A 652 -19.06 -16.28 0.94
C ASN A 652 -19.02 -15.18 -0.13
N VAL A 653 -18.04 -14.29 0.03
CA VAL A 653 -17.76 -13.19 -0.89
C VAL A 653 -16.32 -13.30 -1.38
N TYR A 654 -16.15 -13.43 -2.70
CA TYR A 654 -14.85 -13.46 -3.35
C TYR A 654 -14.66 -12.18 -4.14
N SER A 655 -13.60 -11.43 -3.84
CA SER A 655 -13.43 -10.08 -4.36
C SER A 655 -12.14 -9.97 -5.16
N LEU A 656 -12.19 -9.42 -6.37
CA LEU A 656 -11.03 -8.94 -7.12
C LEU A 656 -10.97 -7.42 -7.00
N PHE A 657 -9.81 -6.89 -6.63
CA PHE A 657 -9.50 -5.46 -6.65
C PHE A 657 -8.34 -5.20 -7.62
N ILE A 658 -8.55 -4.29 -8.55
CA ILE A 658 -7.49 -3.74 -9.41
C ILE A 658 -7.42 -2.25 -9.11
N THR A 659 -6.28 -1.81 -8.59
CA THR A 659 -6.04 -0.42 -8.20
C THR A 659 -4.84 0.13 -8.96
N VAL A 660 -5.00 1.32 -9.54
CA VAL A 660 -3.90 2.11 -10.11
C VAL A 660 -3.82 3.48 -9.47
N SER A 661 -2.61 3.99 -9.29
CA SER A 661 -2.37 5.36 -8.86
C SER A 661 -2.28 6.33 -10.03
N GLN A 662 -2.31 7.63 -9.71
CA GLN A 662 -2.08 8.70 -10.66
C GLN A 662 -0.76 8.60 -11.46
N TYR A 663 0.24 7.85 -10.98
CA TYR A 663 1.51 7.67 -11.70
C TYR A 663 1.41 6.76 -12.94
N LEU A 664 0.34 5.97 -13.06
CA LEU A 664 0.07 5.11 -14.23
C LEU A 664 -1.09 5.62 -15.09
N THR A 665 -1.68 6.77 -14.72
CA THR A 665 -2.88 7.27 -15.38
C THR A 665 -2.71 8.69 -15.87
N LEU A 666 -3.34 9.00 -16.99
CA LEU A 666 -3.52 10.35 -17.52
C LEU A 666 -5.02 10.54 -17.74
N ASP A 667 -5.62 11.56 -17.13
CA ASP A 667 -7.06 11.84 -17.20
C ASP A 667 -7.97 10.64 -16.88
N GLY A 668 -7.59 9.85 -15.86
CA GLY A 668 -8.36 8.69 -15.42
C GLY A 668 -8.22 7.44 -16.30
N VAL A 669 -7.28 7.44 -17.25
CA VAL A 669 -7.00 6.33 -18.18
C VAL A 669 -5.57 5.84 -17.97
N VAL A 670 -5.36 4.52 -17.94
CA VAL A 670 -4.00 3.95 -17.94
C VAL A 670 -3.32 4.30 -19.26
N TYR A 671 -2.20 5.06 -19.22
CA TYR A 671 -1.53 5.54 -20.43
C TYR A 671 -0.76 4.43 -21.16
N ASP A 672 -0.34 3.41 -20.42
CA ASP A 672 0.32 2.24 -20.97
C ASP A 672 -0.70 1.27 -21.58
N ASN A 673 -0.73 1.20 -22.91
CA ASN A 673 -1.66 0.37 -23.67
C ASN A 673 -1.46 -1.14 -23.44
N GLU A 674 -0.24 -1.56 -23.13
CA GLU A 674 0.10 -2.95 -22.86
C GLU A 674 -0.42 -3.35 -21.48
N LEU A 675 -0.09 -2.56 -20.45
CA LEU A 675 -0.63 -2.74 -19.10
C LEU A 675 -2.17 -2.73 -19.14
N LYS A 676 -2.75 -1.77 -19.86
CA LYS A 676 -4.21 -1.68 -20.00
C LYS A 676 -4.83 -2.95 -20.58
N SER A 677 -4.20 -3.53 -21.59
CA SER A 677 -4.65 -4.80 -22.18
C SER A 677 -4.53 -5.97 -21.20
N ILE A 678 -3.49 -5.96 -20.36
CA ILE A 678 -3.30 -6.94 -19.28
C ILE A 678 -4.42 -6.81 -18.23
N LEU A 679 -4.69 -5.60 -17.73
CA LEU A 679 -5.73 -5.37 -16.72
C LEU A 679 -7.12 -5.79 -17.23
N LYS A 680 -7.41 -5.52 -18.50
CA LYS A 680 -8.60 -6.05 -19.19
C LYS A 680 -8.65 -7.57 -19.17
N GLY A 681 -7.55 -8.24 -19.50
CA GLY A 681 -7.45 -9.70 -19.45
C GLY A 681 -7.71 -10.25 -18.05
N ILE A 682 -7.16 -9.60 -17.02
CA ILE A 682 -7.36 -9.99 -15.61
C ILE A 682 -8.84 -9.86 -15.22
N GLY A 683 -9.43 -8.68 -15.33
CA GLY A 683 -10.82 -8.50 -14.86
C GLY A 683 -11.88 -9.20 -15.71
N SER A 684 -11.65 -9.40 -17.02
CA SER A 684 -12.59 -10.16 -17.88
C SER A 684 -12.56 -11.67 -17.65
N THR A 685 -11.49 -12.20 -17.06
CA THR A 685 -11.35 -13.63 -16.76
C THR A 685 -11.68 -13.98 -15.31
N TYR A 686 -11.95 -12.97 -14.47
CA TYR A 686 -12.38 -13.21 -13.10
C TYR A 686 -13.77 -13.82 -13.06
N GLY A 687 -13.91 -14.92 -12.35
CA GLY A 687 -15.18 -15.62 -12.24
C GLY A 687 -15.09 -16.94 -11.51
N MET A 688 -16.23 -17.63 -11.43
CA MET A 688 -16.35 -18.94 -10.78
C MET A 688 -16.30 -20.07 -11.79
N VAL A 689 -15.67 -21.15 -11.38
CA VAL A 689 -15.81 -22.46 -12.01
C VAL A 689 -16.43 -23.42 -11.01
N ASP A 690 -17.06 -24.47 -11.50
CA ASP A 690 -17.49 -25.55 -10.63
C ASP A 690 -16.25 -26.38 -10.26
N PRO A 691 -15.90 -26.53 -8.96
CA PRO A 691 -14.80 -27.39 -8.53
C PRO A 691 -14.91 -28.82 -9.10
N GLU A 692 -16.14 -29.35 -9.29
CA GLU A 692 -16.35 -30.66 -9.92
C GLU A 692 -15.99 -30.68 -11.41
N SER A 693 -16.18 -29.55 -12.11
CA SER A 693 -15.77 -29.39 -13.52
C SER A 693 -14.26 -29.18 -13.69
N MET A 694 -13.56 -28.81 -12.62
CA MET A 694 -12.11 -28.57 -12.55
C MET A 694 -11.29 -29.84 -12.37
N ILE A 695 -11.78 -30.84 -11.62
CA ILE A 695 -11.13 -32.16 -11.51
C ILE A 695 -10.93 -32.79 -12.90
N LYS A 696 -11.74 -32.41 -13.89
CA LYS A 696 -11.61 -32.85 -15.29
C LYS A 696 -10.62 -32.04 -16.14
N ASN A 697 -10.21 -30.83 -15.75
CA ASN A 697 -9.51 -29.89 -16.64
C ASN A 697 -8.23 -29.23 -16.08
N GLN A 698 -7.84 -29.46 -14.82
CA GLN A 698 -6.59 -28.90 -14.28
C GLN A 698 -5.73 -29.96 -13.59
N ILE A 699 -4.93 -30.69 -14.37
CA ILE A 699 -3.77 -31.43 -13.85
C ILE A 699 -2.59 -31.18 -14.78
N THR A 700 -2.03 -29.98 -14.71
CA THR A 700 -0.69 -29.67 -15.20
C THR A 700 -0.03 -28.74 -14.19
N GLY A 701 0.78 -29.29 -13.28
CA GLY A 701 1.54 -28.49 -12.32
C GLY A 701 2.31 -29.29 -11.28
N GLU A 702 1.61 -30.04 -10.40
CA GLU A 702 2.25 -30.70 -9.25
C GLU A 702 1.73 -32.14 -9.05
N ALA A 703 2.27 -33.09 -9.83
CA ALA A 703 1.67 -34.42 -10.01
C ALA A 703 1.79 -35.39 -8.82
N ALA A 704 2.56 -35.12 -7.76
CA ALA A 704 2.78 -36.11 -6.69
C ALA A 704 1.77 -35.99 -5.53
N ARG A 705 1.43 -34.76 -5.11
CA ARG A 705 0.52 -34.52 -3.97
C ARG A 705 -0.93 -34.81 -4.35
N ASN A 706 -1.31 -34.39 -5.55
CA ASN A 706 -2.65 -34.57 -6.11
C ASN A 706 -3.02 -36.04 -6.34
N VAL A 707 -2.03 -36.91 -6.58
CA VAL A 707 -2.28 -38.35 -6.76
C VAL A 707 -2.61 -39.03 -5.43
N ILE A 708 -1.95 -38.67 -4.33
CA ILE A 708 -2.26 -39.21 -3.00
C ILE A 708 -3.69 -38.86 -2.61
N GLU A 709 -4.06 -37.59 -2.73
CA GLU A 709 -5.41 -37.10 -2.42
C GLU A 709 -6.47 -37.70 -3.35
N ALA A 710 -6.17 -37.84 -4.65
CA ALA A 710 -7.07 -38.47 -5.60
C ALA A 710 -7.32 -39.95 -5.30
N VAL A 711 -6.29 -40.70 -4.89
CA VAL A 711 -6.41 -42.12 -4.52
C VAL A 711 -7.18 -42.27 -3.21
N GLN A 712 -6.88 -41.46 -2.19
CA GLN A 712 -7.65 -41.45 -0.93
C GLN A 712 -9.13 -41.14 -1.19
N THR A 713 -9.41 -40.15 -2.04
CA THR A 713 -10.77 -39.77 -2.44
C THR A 713 -11.47 -40.89 -3.20
N TYR A 714 -10.76 -41.63 -4.06
CA TYR A 714 -11.31 -42.80 -4.77
C TYR A 714 -11.74 -43.91 -3.81
N PHE A 715 -10.89 -44.31 -2.85
CA PHE A 715 -11.25 -45.33 -1.86
C PHE A 715 -12.41 -44.86 -0.96
N LYS A 716 -12.41 -43.59 -0.53
CA LYS A 716 -13.49 -43.00 0.27
C LYS A 716 -14.82 -42.95 -0.48
N ARG A 717 -14.80 -42.61 -1.77
CA ARG A 717 -16.01 -42.42 -2.58
C ARG A 717 -16.59 -43.73 -3.13
N ILE A 718 -15.76 -44.60 -3.68
CA ILE A 718 -16.22 -45.83 -4.35
C ILE A 718 -16.45 -46.96 -3.35
N LEU A 719 -15.56 -47.11 -2.37
CA LEU A 719 -15.61 -48.23 -1.42
C LEU A 719 -16.24 -47.86 -0.08
N ARG A 720 -16.50 -46.57 0.17
CA ARG A 720 -17.04 -46.03 1.45
C ARG A 720 -16.18 -46.39 2.66
N LEU A 721 -14.86 -46.45 2.47
CA LEU A 721 -13.89 -46.78 3.51
C LEU A 721 -12.84 -45.67 3.57
N ASP A 722 -12.48 -45.22 4.77
CA ASP A 722 -11.40 -44.25 4.98
C ASP A 722 -10.05 -44.99 4.91
N ALA A 723 -9.44 -44.99 3.73
CA ALA A 723 -8.15 -45.64 3.47
C ALA A 723 -7.00 -44.64 3.64
N GLU A 724 -5.90 -45.08 4.24
CA GLU A 724 -4.67 -44.30 4.35
C GLU A 724 -3.73 -44.68 3.19
N VAL A 725 -3.24 -43.68 2.45
CA VAL A 725 -2.35 -43.90 1.30
C VAL A 725 -0.94 -43.44 1.65
N LYS A 726 0.04 -44.34 1.52
CA LYS A 726 1.45 -44.13 1.89
C LYS A 726 2.39 -44.46 0.74
N ASN A 727 3.63 -43.96 0.88
CA ASN A 727 4.79 -44.39 0.11
C ASN A 727 4.64 -44.38 -1.44
N PRO A 728 4.19 -43.28 -2.06
CA PRO A 728 4.06 -43.19 -3.51
C PRO A 728 5.42 -43.27 -4.21
N ALA A 729 5.56 -44.18 -5.17
CA ALA A 729 6.76 -44.34 -5.98
C ALA A 729 6.41 -44.54 -7.46
N TYR A 730 7.07 -43.80 -8.35
CA TYR A 730 6.96 -44.05 -9.79
C TYR A 730 7.63 -45.37 -10.15
N ILE A 731 6.97 -46.17 -10.96
CA ILE A 731 7.43 -47.52 -11.32
C ILE A 731 8.56 -47.47 -12.34
N ASP A 732 8.58 -46.41 -13.15
CA ASP A 732 9.60 -46.19 -14.16
C ASP A 732 9.93 -44.70 -14.36
N SER A 733 10.96 -44.45 -15.16
CA SER A 733 11.40 -43.09 -15.51
C SER A 733 10.42 -42.34 -16.42
N SER A 734 9.47 -43.04 -17.06
CA SER A 734 8.43 -42.45 -17.90
C SER A 734 7.33 -41.77 -17.07
N LYS A 735 7.25 -42.10 -15.77
CA LYS A 735 6.26 -41.59 -14.82
C LYS A 735 4.82 -41.85 -15.25
N GLU A 736 4.58 -42.87 -16.08
CA GLU A 736 3.24 -43.19 -16.57
C GLU A 736 2.40 -43.95 -15.54
N SER A 737 3.03 -44.58 -14.55
CA SER A 737 2.37 -45.33 -13.48
C SER A 737 3.03 -45.10 -12.12
N ILE A 738 2.23 -45.18 -11.07
CA ILE A 738 2.65 -44.99 -9.68
C ILE A 738 2.19 -46.17 -8.84
N MET A 739 3.09 -46.67 -8.00
CA MET A 739 2.80 -47.64 -6.97
C MET A 739 2.53 -46.91 -5.66
N VAL A 740 1.43 -47.24 -5.00
CA VAL A 740 1.03 -46.70 -3.70
C VAL A 740 0.70 -47.82 -2.74
N GLN A 741 0.98 -47.63 -1.47
CA GLN A 741 0.55 -48.51 -0.39
C GLN A 741 -0.77 -47.98 0.19
N VAL A 742 -1.74 -48.87 0.35
CA VAL A 742 -3.06 -48.53 0.91
C VAL A 742 -3.29 -49.36 2.17
N ASP A 743 -3.49 -48.67 3.29
CA ASP A 743 -3.69 -49.27 4.62
C ASP A 743 -5.08 -48.88 5.18
N GLY A 744 -5.49 -49.54 6.29
CA GLY A 744 -6.68 -49.18 7.06
C GLY A 744 -8.01 -49.75 6.51
N ILE A 745 -7.94 -50.63 5.50
CA ILE A 745 -9.10 -51.28 4.88
C ILE A 745 -8.93 -52.80 4.75
N PRO A 746 -10.00 -53.61 4.61
CA PRO A 746 -9.90 -55.06 4.44
C PRO A 746 -9.08 -55.49 3.21
N ASP A 747 -9.06 -54.65 2.17
CA ASP A 747 -8.27 -54.85 0.95
C ASP A 747 -6.94 -54.07 1.01
N SER A 748 -6.31 -53.98 2.19
CA SER A 748 -5.00 -53.32 2.32
C SER A 748 -3.93 -54.04 1.50
N GLY A 749 -3.05 -53.27 0.87
CA GLY A 749 -2.11 -53.81 -0.11
C GLY A 749 -1.41 -52.75 -0.95
N TYR A 750 -0.72 -53.20 -1.98
CA TYR A 750 -0.01 -52.34 -2.92
C TYR A 750 -0.78 -52.24 -4.24
N TYR A 751 -0.93 -51.02 -4.73
CA TYR A 751 -1.76 -50.70 -5.89
C TYR A 751 -0.91 -49.99 -6.94
N ILE A 752 -1.00 -50.42 -8.20
CA ILE A 752 -0.38 -49.76 -9.36
C ILE A 752 -1.47 -49.01 -10.11
N ILE A 753 -1.29 -47.71 -10.24
CA ILE A 753 -2.29 -46.79 -10.79
C ILE A 753 -1.66 -46.05 -11.96
N ALA A 754 -2.37 -45.97 -13.08
CA ALA A 754 -1.93 -45.14 -14.19
C ALA A 754 -2.04 -43.66 -13.80
N THR A 755 -1.01 -42.89 -14.10
CA THR A 755 -1.00 -41.42 -13.88
C THR A 755 -1.89 -40.67 -14.87
N LYS A 756 -2.34 -41.35 -15.93
CA LYS A 756 -3.30 -40.86 -16.92
C LYS A 756 -4.70 -41.40 -16.60
N TYR A 757 -5.65 -40.50 -16.40
CA TYR A 757 -7.07 -40.84 -16.19
C TYR A 757 -7.71 -41.35 -17.49
N ASP A 758 -8.75 -42.18 -17.37
CA ASP A 758 -9.58 -42.58 -18.51
C ASP A 758 -10.36 -41.37 -19.09
N PRO A 759 -10.94 -41.46 -20.31
CA PRO A 759 -11.74 -40.37 -20.89
C PRO A 759 -12.96 -39.93 -20.07
N SER A 760 -13.34 -40.69 -19.05
CA SER A 760 -14.44 -40.40 -18.13
C SER A 760 -13.98 -39.73 -16.83
N GLY A 761 -12.66 -39.63 -16.60
CA GLY A 761 -12.05 -39.05 -15.40
C GLY A 761 -11.85 -40.03 -14.25
N ASN A 762 -11.93 -41.35 -14.48
CA ASN A 762 -11.66 -42.35 -13.45
C ASN A 762 -10.18 -42.71 -13.38
N LEU A 763 -9.70 -43.00 -12.17
CA LEU A 763 -8.39 -43.62 -11.96
C LEU A 763 -8.39 -45.00 -12.64
N PHE A 764 -7.38 -45.26 -13.48
CA PHE A 764 -7.19 -46.57 -14.06
C PHE A 764 -6.28 -47.39 -13.13
N LEU A 765 -6.90 -48.26 -12.33
CA LEU A 765 -6.16 -49.28 -11.57
C LEU A 765 -5.57 -50.27 -12.57
N MET A 766 -4.25 -50.29 -12.69
CA MET A 766 -3.55 -51.18 -13.61
C MET A 766 -3.37 -52.56 -12.99
N ASP A 767 -2.99 -52.62 -11.71
CA ASP A 767 -2.77 -53.86 -10.98
C ASP A 767 -2.84 -53.65 -9.45
N ARG A 768 -3.01 -54.74 -8.69
CA ARG A 768 -2.95 -54.73 -7.22
C ARG A 768 -2.46 -56.05 -6.66
N ILE A 769 -1.81 -56.00 -5.51
CA ILE A 769 -1.51 -57.18 -4.70
C ILE A 769 -1.91 -56.89 -3.24
N LEU A 770 -2.70 -57.77 -2.65
CA LEU A 770 -3.18 -57.59 -1.28
C LEU A 770 -2.17 -58.15 -0.28
N ASN A 771 -2.08 -57.52 0.89
CA ASN A 771 -1.21 -57.99 1.98
C ASN A 771 -1.47 -59.47 2.31
N ARG A 772 -2.74 -59.85 2.35
CA ARG A 772 -3.18 -61.23 2.60
C ARG A 772 -2.71 -62.22 1.53
N ASP A 773 -2.74 -61.83 0.25
CA ASP A 773 -2.30 -62.71 -0.85
C ASP A 773 -0.80 -62.98 -0.75
N ILE A 774 -0.02 -61.94 -0.41
CA ILE A 774 1.42 -62.04 -0.16
C ILE A 774 1.70 -62.95 1.05
N LEU A 775 0.95 -62.77 2.14
CA LEU A 775 1.14 -63.55 3.36
C LEU A 775 0.77 -65.03 3.16
N ASP A 776 -0.28 -65.35 2.40
CA ASP A 776 -0.65 -66.74 2.06
C ASP A 776 0.44 -67.43 1.22
N GLU A 777 1.08 -66.70 0.31
CA GLU A 777 2.23 -67.20 -0.44
C GLU A 777 3.45 -67.40 0.48
N ALA A 778 3.71 -66.46 1.39
CA ALA A 778 4.76 -66.57 2.41
C ALA A 778 4.56 -67.76 3.37
N VAL A 779 3.32 -68.02 3.80
CA VAL A 779 2.96 -69.22 4.58
C VAL A 779 3.31 -70.48 3.80
N SER A 780 3.05 -70.51 2.49
CA SER A 780 3.35 -71.66 1.63
C SER A 780 4.86 -71.89 1.50
N VAL A 781 5.64 -70.81 1.42
CA VAL A 781 7.11 -70.87 1.44
C VAL A 781 7.62 -71.41 2.78
N LEU A 782 7.08 -70.94 3.92
CA LEU A 782 7.46 -71.43 5.25
C LEU A 782 7.11 -72.92 5.44
N LYS A 783 5.91 -73.34 5.03
CA LYS A 783 5.50 -74.76 5.10
C LYS A 783 6.45 -75.67 4.32
N ARG A 784 6.95 -75.20 3.17
CA ARG A 784 7.93 -75.94 2.37
C ARG A 784 9.30 -75.94 3.03
N ARG A 785 9.75 -74.79 3.55
CA ARG A 785 11.05 -74.65 4.23
C ARG A 785 11.14 -75.53 5.47
N TYR A 786 10.03 -75.72 6.18
CA TYR A 786 9.94 -76.54 7.39
C TYR A 786 9.23 -77.88 7.17
N SER A 787 9.22 -78.40 5.93
CA SER A 787 8.46 -79.61 5.59
C SER A 787 8.90 -80.88 6.32
N GLU A 788 10.13 -80.90 6.84
CA GLU A 788 10.69 -82.00 7.63
C GLU A 788 10.45 -81.86 9.14
N LYS A 789 9.75 -80.82 9.57
CA LYS A 789 9.47 -80.50 10.99
C LYS A 789 7.98 -80.66 11.29
N ASP A 790 7.63 -80.92 12.56
CA ASP A 790 6.23 -80.94 12.99
C ASP A 790 5.74 -79.50 13.24
N VAL A 791 5.17 -78.89 12.20
CA VAL A 791 4.69 -77.51 12.24
C VAL A 791 3.34 -77.46 12.95
N TRP A 792 3.33 -76.85 14.14
CA TRP A 792 2.13 -76.70 14.96
C TRP A 792 1.20 -75.61 14.44
N GLN A 793 1.76 -74.43 14.17
CA GLN A 793 0.98 -73.27 13.75
C GLN A 793 1.86 -72.27 13.01
N ILE A 794 1.26 -71.61 12.02
CA ILE A 794 1.80 -70.38 11.45
C ILE A 794 0.75 -69.28 11.70
N GLU A 795 1.13 -68.27 12.47
CA GLU A 795 0.35 -67.05 12.70
C GLU A 795 0.78 -66.00 11.69
N THR A 796 -0.17 -65.27 11.10
CA THR A 796 0.08 -64.13 10.21
C THR A 796 -0.48 -62.86 10.83
N ASP A 797 0.21 -61.74 10.62
CA ASP A 797 -0.24 -60.40 10.96
C ASP A 797 -0.28 -59.57 9.68
N ASP A 798 -1.50 -59.27 9.22
CA ASP A 798 -1.78 -58.60 7.95
C ASP A 798 -1.43 -57.09 7.99
N GLU A 799 -1.45 -56.47 9.17
CA GLU A 799 -1.12 -55.05 9.35
C GLU A 799 0.40 -54.85 9.41
N GLU A 800 1.09 -55.67 10.19
CA GLU A 800 2.54 -55.58 10.37
C GLU A 800 3.34 -56.33 9.29
N MET A 801 2.65 -57.04 8.38
CA MET A 801 3.25 -57.90 7.35
C MET A 801 4.25 -58.91 7.95
N THR A 802 3.86 -59.58 9.03
CA THR A 802 4.72 -60.57 9.72
C THR A 802 4.11 -61.96 9.80
N LEU A 803 4.97 -62.97 9.91
CA LEU A 803 4.60 -64.36 10.10
C LEU A 803 5.36 -64.95 11.28
N LYS A 804 4.69 -65.79 12.06
CA LYS A 804 5.31 -66.53 13.15
C LYS A 804 5.02 -68.00 13.01
N ILE A 805 6.07 -68.80 12.82
CA ILE A 805 5.97 -70.25 12.77
C ILE A 805 6.36 -70.85 14.12
N THR A 806 5.53 -71.77 14.60
CA THR A 806 5.79 -72.61 15.76
C THR A 806 5.90 -74.06 15.29
N TYR A 807 7.03 -74.71 15.55
CA TYR A 807 7.26 -76.10 15.14
C TYR A 807 8.03 -76.86 16.22
N ARG A 808 8.13 -78.19 16.06
CA ARG A 808 9.02 -79.05 16.84
C ARG A 808 9.96 -79.81 15.91
N ASP A 809 11.17 -80.08 16.39
CA ASP A 809 12.14 -80.88 15.65
C ASP A 809 11.73 -82.36 15.55
N ASP A 810 11.04 -82.87 16.58
CA ASP A 810 10.36 -84.16 16.61
C ASP A 810 9.12 -84.08 17.52
N PRO A 811 8.22 -85.09 17.54
CA PRO A 811 6.98 -85.02 18.31
C PRO A 811 7.17 -84.85 19.84
N GLU A 812 8.33 -85.19 20.40
CA GLU A 812 8.63 -85.09 21.83
C GLU A 812 9.48 -83.86 22.20
N ALA A 813 10.03 -83.15 21.22
CA ALA A 813 10.80 -81.92 21.41
C ALA A 813 9.94 -80.72 21.85
N GLU A 814 10.59 -79.73 22.47
CA GLU A 814 9.94 -78.47 22.83
C GLU A 814 9.58 -77.63 21.59
N PHE A 815 8.56 -76.77 21.73
CA PHE A 815 8.15 -75.88 20.66
C PHE A 815 9.19 -74.77 20.42
N VAL A 816 9.66 -74.69 19.18
CA VAL A 816 10.50 -73.61 18.69
C VAL A 816 9.63 -72.60 17.95
N LYS A 817 9.78 -71.32 18.28
CA LYS A 817 9.06 -70.21 17.65
C LYS A 817 10.03 -69.36 16.83
N LYS A 818 9.67 -69.06 15.59
CA LYS A 818 10.46 -68.19 14.69
C LYS A 818 9.56 -67.13 14.07
N ASN A 819 10.02 -65.88 14.08
CA ASN A 819 9.33 -64.71 13.53
C ASN A 819 9.97 -64.28 12.21
N TYR A 820 9.13 -63.87 11.27
CA TYR A 820 9.47 -63.46 9.91
C TYR A 820 8.71 -62.19 9.52
N ARG A 821 9.31 -61.34 8.67
CA ARG A 821 8.71 -60.15 8.06
C ARG A 821 8.65 -60.33 6.55
N VAL A 822 7.59 -59.82 5.93
CA VAL A 822 7.51 -59.71 4.47
C VAL A 822 7.74 -58.28 4.03
N SER A 823 8.68 -58.08 3.10
CA SER A 823 9.01 -56.80 2.48
C SER A 823 8.69 -56.85 0.98
N VAL A 824 8.17 -55.75 0.41
CA VAL A 824 7.86 -55.65 -1.03
C VAL A 824 8.86 -54.72 -1.71
N ASP A 825 9.51 -55.19 -2.76
CA ASP A 825 10.46 -54.44 -3.58
C ASP A 825 9.71 -53.47 -4.51
N ARG A 826 10.09 -52.20 -4.44
CA ARG A 826 9.41 -51.07 -5.10
C ARG A 826 10.09 -50.64 -6.41
N SER A 827 11.13 -51.36 -6.84
CA SER A 827 12.02 -50.92 -7.94
C SER A 827 11.68 -51.48 -9.33
N HIS A 828 10.66 -52.34 -9.47
CA HIS A 828 10.35 -53.04 -10.72
C HIS A 828 8.85 -53.04 -11.05
N SER A 829 8.52 -53.25 -12.33
CA SER A 829 7.14 -53.30 -12.86
C SER A 829 6.29 -54.48 -12.38
N ASN A 830 6.85 -55.37 -11.57
CA ASN A 830 6.18 -56.53 -10.98
C ASN A 830 6.28 -56.45 -9.46
N PHE A 831 5.21 -56.85 -8.76
CA PHE A 831 5.23 -57.01 -7.30
C PHE A 831 6.16 -58.18 -6.92
N ASN A 832 7.38 -57.87 -6.48
CA ASN A 832 8.29 -58.85 -5.89
C ASN A 832 8.31 -58.67 -4.38
N TRP A 833 8.15 -59.75 -3.62
CA TRP A 833 8.22 -59.72 -2.16
C TRP A 833 9.28 -60.69 -1.63
N LYS A 834 9.82 -60.42 -0.45
CA LYS A 834 10.85 -61.24 0.22
C LYS A 834 10.42 -61.57 1.64
N LEU A 835 10.87 -62.73 2.13
CA LEU A 835 10.62 -63.22 3.50
C LEU A 835 11.91 -63.17 4.33
N GLU A 836 11.93 -62.31 5.34
CA GLU A 836 13.08 -62.04 6.19
C GLU A 836 12.82 -62.53 7.62
N ARG A 837 13.85 -62.95 8.37
CA ARG A 837 13.70 -63.46 9.74
C ARG A 837 13.99 -62.36 10.77
N ILE A 838 13.19 -62.25 11.83
CA ILE A 838 13.20 -61.07 12.74
C ILE A 838 13.96 -61.29 14.07
N ASP A 839 14.10 -62.52 14.60
CA ASP A 839 14.63 -62.73 15.97
C ASP A 839 15.91 -63.59 16.10
N TYR A 840 16.94 -63.05 16.80
CA TYR A 840 17.93 -63.79 17.60
C TYR A 840 18.50 -62.97 18.77
N SER A 841 18.75 -63.62 19.91
CA SER A 841 19.13 -63.00 21.20
C SER A 841 20.62 -63.04 21.58
N ASN A 842 21.55 -63.46 20.69
CA ASN A 842 23.00 -63.48 20.95
C ASN A 842 23.76 -62.69 19.87
N THR A 843 24.88 -62.05 20.22
CA THR A 843 25.67 -61.21 19.27
C THR A 843 26.56 -62.06 18.35
N LEU A 844 26.95 -61.53 17.19
CA LEU A 844 27.84 -62.23 16.24
C LEU A 844 29.18 -62.61 16.87
N ALA A 845 29.67 -61.76 17.79
CA ALA A 845 30.90 -61.98 18.52
C ALA A 845 30.86 -63.27 19.34
N ASP A 846 29.78 -63.48 20.11
CA ASP A 846 29.61 -64.68 20.94
C ASP A 846 29.59 -65.95 20.09
N TYR A 847 28.96 -65.89 18.91
CA TYR A 847 28.82 -67.03 18.02
C TYR A 847 30.16 -67.43 17.36
N CYS A 848 30.96 -66.45 16.94
CA CYS A 848 32.30 -66.67 16.41
C CYS A 848 33.30 -67.13 17.49
N GLU A 849 33.20 -66.59 18.71
CA GLU A 849 34.04 -66.98 19.85
C GLU A 849 33.79 -68.44 20.22
N ILE A 850 32.53 -68.83 20.45
CA ILE A 850 32.15 -70.22 20.75
C ILE A 850 32.62 -71.18 19.64
N TYR A 851 32.48 -70.81 18.37
CA TYR A 851 32.96 -71.63 17.27
C TYR A 851 34.49 -71.82 17.35
N LEU A 852 35.25 -70.74 17.52
CA LEU A 852 36.72 -70.79 17.55
C LEU A 852 37.26 -71.46 18.81
N GLU A 853 36.60 -71.31 19.96
CA GLU A 853 36.94 -72.05 21.18
C GLU A 853 36.83 -73.55 20.98
N ASN A 854 35.74 -73.99 20.34
CA ASN A 854 35.55 -75.38 19.98
C ASN A 854 36.55 -75.84 18.91
N PHE A 855 36.74 -75.03 17.86
CA PHE A 855 37.63 -75.33 16.73
C PHE A 855 39.09 -75.45 17.16
N LEU A 856 39.56 -74.58 18.07
CA LEU A 856 40.94 -74.57 18.58
C LEU A 856 41.10 -75.38 19.88
N SER A 857 39.99 -75.83 20.48
CA SER A 857 39.93 -76.53 21.78
C SER A 857 40.66 -75.77 22.90
N LYS A 858 40.56 -74.43 22.89
CA LYS A 858 41.19 -73.51 23.85
C LYS A 858 40.29 -72.29 24.03
N ALA A 859 40.38 -71.65 25.18
CA ALA A 859 39.80 -70.32 25.34
C ALA A 859 40.45 -69.35 24.34
N VAL A 860 39.64 -68.51 23.72
CA VAL A 860 40.07 -67.56 22.70
C VAL A 860 39.57 -66.17 23.05
N ASN A 861 40.32 -65.14 22.67
CA ASN A 861 39.81 -63.77 22.63
C ASN A 861 39.74 -63.35 21.16
N VAL A 862 38.55 -62.93 20.70
CA VAL A 862 38.32 -62.48 19.32
C VAL A 862 38.23 -60.96 19.24
N TYR A 863 38.83 -60.39 18.19
CA TYR A 863 38.82 -58.96 17.91
C TYR A 863 38.45 -58.72 16.45
N PHE A 864 37.46 -57.86 16.19
CA PHE A 864 36.96 -57.56 14.85
C PHE A 864 37.67 -56.36 14.22
N GLN A 865 37.69 -56.29 12.90
CA GLN A 865 38.14 -55.09 12.18
C GLN A 865 37.05 -54.01 12.25
N ALA A 866 37.41 -52.72 12.36
CA ALA A 866 36.46 -51.62 12.58
C ALA A 866 35.30 -51.49 11.55
N SER A 867 35.47 -51.98 10.32
CA SER A 867 34.37 -52.05 9.32
C SER A 867 33.33 -53.12 9.63
N ASP A 868 33.75 -54.15 10.37
CA ASP A 868 32.96 -55.33 10.71
C ASP A 868 32.34 -55.17 12.12
N GLU A 869 32.73 -54.15 12.88
CA GLU A 869 32.06 -53.76 14.14
C GLU A 869 30.63 -53.26 13.91
N GLU A 870 30.33 -52.62 12.78
CA GLU A 870 28.95 -52.23 12.41
C GLU A 870 28.06 -53.47 12.12
N LEU A 871 28.66 -54.57 11.64
CA LEU A 871 28.00 -55.89 11.51
C LEU A 871 27.75 -56.57 12.87
N GLY A 872 28.54 -56.22 13.90
CA GLY A 872 28.45 -56.78 15.25
C GLY A 872 27.12 -56.51 15.97
N ASN A 873 26.36 -55.48 15.56
CA ASN A 873 25.10 -55.07 16.20
C ASN A 873 23.82 -55.57 15.52
N SER A 874 23.88 -56.18 14.33
CA SER A 874 22.74 -56.93 13.77
C SER A 874 23.23 -57.87 12.67
N ILE A 875 23.12 -59.18 12.90
CA ILE A 875 23.74 -60.18 12.01
C ILE A 875 23.10 -60.21 10.62
N TYR A 876 21.87 -59.72 10.41
CA TYR A 876 21.14 -59.95 9.16
C TYR A 876 20.21 -58.81 8.75
N LYS A 877 20.76 -57.63 8.45
CA LYS A 877 19.91 -56.57 7.86
C LYS A 877 19.67 -56.72 6.36
N ASP A 878 20.42 -57.55 5.62
CA ASP A 878 20.23 -57.69 4.15
C ASP A 878 20.80 -58.98 3.49
N PHE A 879 21.15 -60.04 4.23
CA PHE A 879 21.99 -61.11 3.67
C PHE A 879 21.23 -62.37 3.25
N THR A 880 21.34 -62.74 1.96
CA THR A 880 20.83 -63.98 1.36
C THR A 880 21.95 -64.88 0.81
N GLU A 881 23.22 -64.53 1.07
CA GLU A 881 24.40 -65.27 0.60
C GLU A 881 25.41 -65.46 1.74
N LYS A 882 26.24 -66.51 1.64
CA LYS A 882 27.32 -66.82 2.59
C LYS A 882 28.30 -65.65 2.72
N GLN A 883 28.50 -65.17 3.93
CA GLN A 883 29.35 -64.00 4.23
C GLN A 883 30.72 -64.41 4.77
N TYR A 884 31.71 -63.52 4.64
CA TYR A 884 33.06 -63.74 5.17
C TYR A 884 33.39 -62.62 6.15
N VAL A 885 33.71 -62.98 7.40
CA VAL A 885 34.07 -62.05 8.47
C VAL A 885 35.54 -62.23 8.83
N SER A 886 36.27 -61.13 8.94
CA SER A 886 37.70 -61.16 9.28
C SER A 886 37.91 -60.77 10.74
N LEU A 887 38.62 -61.63 11.48
CA LEU A 887 38.86 -61.42 12.91
C LEU A 887 40.28 -61.81 13.31
N TYR A 888 40.81 -61.16 14.34
CA TYR A 888 42.08 -61.50 14.97
C TYR A 888 41.81 -62.28 16.26
N THR A 889 42.54 -63.37 16.49
CA THR A 889 42.33 -64.25 17.64
C THR A 889 43.61 -64.47 18.41
N GLU A 890 43.53 -64.31 19.74
CA GLU A 890 44.59 -64.67 20.69
C GLU A 890 44.17 -65.95 21.44
N PHE A 891 45.02 -66.98 21.43
CA PHE A 891 44.73 -68.25 22.08
C PHE A 891 45.99 -68.93 22.61
N GLY A 892 46.08 -69.05 23.95
CA GLY A 892 47.28 -69.53 24.64
C GLY A 892 48.50 -68.62 24.36
N ASN A 893 49.62 -69.19 23.91
CA ASN A 893 50.83 -68.44 23.53
C ASN A 893 50.91 -68.17 22.01
N SER A 894 49.78 -68.20 21.30
CA SER A 894 49.71 -68.03 19.85
C SER A 894 48.62 -67.04 19.47
N SER A 895 48.79 -66.42 18.32
CA SER A 895 47.78 -65.53 17.75
C SER A 895 47.87 -65.49 16.22
N GLY A 896 46.77 -65.10 15.59
CA GLY A 896 46.68 -64.99 14.15
C GLY A 896 45.33 -64.45 13.69
N TYR A 897 45.21 -64.28 12.38
CA TYR A 897 44.04 -63.73 11.74
C TYR A 897 43.24 -64.85 11.08
N PHE A 898 41.93 -64.89 11.34
CA PHE A 898 40.98 -65.80 10.75
C PHE A 898 40.05 -65.08 9.78
N ILE A 899 39.65 -65.79 8.73
CA ILE A 899 38.45 -65.46 7.96
C ILE A 899 37.44 -66.57 8.22
N LEU A 900 36.27 -66.20 8.74
CA LEU A 900 35.17 -67.13 8.99
C LEU A 900 34.08 -66.95 7.93
N GLY A 901 33.62 -68.06 7.35
CA GLY A 901 32.49 -68.12 6.44
C GLY A 901 31.22 -68.40 7.24
N ILE A 902 30.23 -67.51 7.13
CA ILE A 902 28.96 -67.59 7.87
C ILE A 902 27.84 -67.82 6.86
N ASP A 903 27.15 -68.95 6.98
CA ASP A 903 25.98 -69.26 6.19
C ASP A 903 24.70 -69.08 7.03
N PRO A 904 23.93 -68.00 6.80
CA PRO A 904 22.67 -67.76 7.50
C PRO A 904 21.64 -68.86 7.33
N ASP A 905 21.56 -69.42 6.12
CA ASP A 905 20.49 -70.34 5.73
C ASP A 905 20.79 -71.76 6.22
N ALA A 906 22.07 -72.16 6.24
CA ALA A 906 22.52 -73.43 6.79
C ALA A 906 22.82 -73.40 8.31
N GLU A 907 22.71 -72.23 8.95
CA GLU A 907 23.07 -71.98 10.36
C GLU A 907 24.47 -72.56 10.72
N SER A 908 25.48 -72.30 9.87
CA SER A 908 26.84 -72.85 10.06
C SER A 908 27.95 -71.81 9.94
N ILE A 909 29.01 -72.00 10.74
CA ILE A 909 30.28 -71.26 10.63
C ILE A 909 31.37 -72.23 10.21
N GLU A 910 32.23 -71.79 9.29
CA GLU A 910 33.48 -72.48 8.98
C GLU A 910 34.69 -71.54 9.01
N ALA A 911 35.84 -72.02 9.48
CA ALA A 911 37.11 -71.33 9.30
C ALA A 911 37.60 -71.49 7.85
N VAL A 912 37.56 -70.40 7.09
CA VAL A 912 37.92 -70.37 5.66
C VAL A 912 39.42 -70.22 5.49
N SER A 913 40.05 -69.40 6.32
CA SER A 913 41.51 -69.29 6.34
C SER A 913 42.03 -68.88 7.73
N TYR A 914 43.28 -69.25 8.00
CA TYR A 914 44.03 -68.83 9.19
C TYR A 914 45.45 -68.42 8.80
N THR A 915 45.85 -67.21 9.19
CA THR A 915 47.21 -66.70 8.99
C THR A 915 47.85 -66.39 10.35
N PRO A 916 48.86 -67.14 10.79
CA PRO A 916 49.52 -66.89 12.07
C PRO A 916 50.37 -65.60 12.02
N VAL A 917 50.47 -64.88 13.15
CA VAL A 917 51.14 -63.56 13.20
C VAL A 917 52.62 -63.61 12.78
N ASN A 918 53.31 -64.74 12.98
CA ASN A 918 54.70 -64.89 12.57
C ASN A 918 54.89 -64.83 11.04
N PHE A 919 53.86 -65.14 10.25
CA PHE A 919 53.91 -65.02 8.79
C PHE A 919 53.99 -63.55 8.31
N LEU A 920 53.60 -62.59 9.16
CA LEU A 920 53.71 -61.16 8.87
C LEU A 920 55.17 -60.68 8.87
N ASP A 921 56.07 -61.33 9.61
CA ASP A 921 57.48 -60.92 9.74
C ASP A 921 58.18 -60.94 8.36
N GLU A 922 57.98 -62.02 7.60
CA GLU A 922 58.59 -62.18 6.27
C GLU A 922 58.03 -61.17 5.26
N GLN A 923 56.72 -60.90 5.30
CA GLN A 923 56.08 -59.95 4.39
C GLN A 923 56.44 -58.49 4.71
N LEU A 924 56.45 -58.11 5.99
CA LEU A 924 56.86 -56.77 6.41
C LEU A 924 58.32 -56.51 6.06
N LYS A 925 59.22 -57.48 6.28
CA LYS A 925 60.63 -57.39 5.86
C LYS A 925 60.75 -57.19 4.35
N SER A 926 60.02 -57.95 3.54
CA SER A 926 60.07 -57.81 2.07
C SER A 926 59.63 -56.41 1.62
N ILE A 927 58.45 -55.95 2.06
CA ILE A 927 57.86 -54.68 1.61
C ILE A 927 58.71 -53.48 2.04
N TYR A 928 59.15 -53.45 3.29
CA TYR A 928 59.90 -52.31 3.83
C TYR A 928 61.37 -52.29 3.39
N THR A 929 61.98 -53.44 3.08
CA THR A 929 63.34 -53.47 2.49
C THR A 929 63.35 -52.84 1.10
N GLU A 930 62.28 -53.06 0.31
CA GLU A 930 62.15 -52.45 -1.02
C GLU A 930 61.88 -50.95 -0.95
N LEU A 931 60.96 -50.52 -0.07
CA LEU A 931 60.53 -49.12 0.02
C LEU A 931 61.50 -48.23 0.82
N TYR A 932 62.23 -48.81 1.78
CA TYR A 932 63.15 -48.09 2.66
C TYR A 932 64.51 -48.80 2.74
N PRO A 933 65.27 -48.89 1.62
CA PRO A 933 66.49 -49.70 1.53
C PRO A 933 67.63 -49.23 2.47
N GLY A 934 67.52 -48.03 3.04
CA GLY A 934 68.46 -47.48 4.03
C GLY A 934 68.09 -47.76 5.50
N PHE A 935 67.04 -48.54 5.78
CA PHE A 935 66.56 -48.82 7.14
C PHE A 935 66.54 -50.33 7.43
N GLU A 936 66.83 -50.70 8.67
CA GLU A 936 66.71 -52.06 9.21
C GLU A 936 65.47 -52.11 10.12
N ILE A 937 64.58 -53.09 9.93
CA ILE A 937 63.45 -53.33 10.83
C ILE A 937 63.96 -53.98 12.11
N LEU A 938 63.67 -53.37 13.26
CA LEU A 938 64.07 -53.86 14.57
C LEU A 938 63.03 -54.81 15.17
N ASN A 939 61.76 -54.41 15.16
CA ASN A 939 60.62 -55.20 15.63
C ASN A 939 59.31 -54.61 15.08
N TYR A 940 58.21 -55.34 15.22
CA TYR A 940 56.86 -54.84 14.99
C TYR A 940 55.90 -55.33 16.08
N THR A 941 54.88 -54.54 16.40
CA THR A 941 53.85 -54.91 17.36
C THR A 941 52.48 -54.48 16.85
N ALA A 942 51.46 -55.33 17.01
CA ALA A 942 50.07 -54.92 16.80
C ALA A 942 49.68 -53.86 17.85
N SER A 943 48.84 -52.90 17.48
CA SER A 943 48.33 -51.89 18.40
C SER A 943 47.37 -52.53 19.41
N ASP A 944 47.48 -52.15 20.69
CA ASP A 944 46.57 -52.65 21.72
C ASP A 944 45.12 -52.17 21.52
N GLU A 945 44.94 -51.01 20.88
CA GLU A 945 43.62 -50.43 20.57
C GLU A 945 42.96 -50.99 19.29
N ASP A 946 43.75 -51.51 18.34
CA ASP A 946 43.27 -52.05 17.06
C ASP A 946 44.25 -53.11 16.58
N LYS A 947 43.90 -54.39 16.76
CA LYS A 947 44.78 -55.53 16.47
C LYS A 947 45.06 -55.70 14.97
N PHE A 948 44.40 -54.94 14.09
CA PHE A 948 44.67 -54.92 12.65
C PHE A 948 45.66 -53.81 12.25
N LYS A 949 46.04 -52.91 13.15
CA LYS A 949 47.14 -51.93 12.93
C LYS A 949 48.44 -52.45 13.52
N ILE A 950 49.49 -52.45 12.72
CA ILE A 950 50.84 -52.89 13.11
C ILE A 950 51.78 -51.69 13.11
N ASN A 951 52.43 -51.46 14.24
CA ASN A 951 53.53 -50.51 14.37
C ASN A 951 54.85 -51.21 14.04
N VAL A 952 55.57 -50.73 13.04
CA VAL A 952 56.85 -51.27 12.57
C VAL A 952 57.97 -50.30 12.97
N PHE A 953 58.88 -50.77 13.82
CA PHE A 953 59.98 -49.98 14.37
C PHE A 953 61.25 -50.23 13.56
N MET A 954 61.82 -49.18 13.00
CA MET A 954 62.96 -49.24 12.09
C MET A 954 64.09 -48.30 12.51
N ARG A 955 65.31 -48.64 12.13
CA ARG A 955 66.52 -47.84 12.37
C ARG A 955 67.31 -47.64 11.09
N ALA A 956 67.73 -46.40 10.84
CA ALA A 956 68.58 -46.08 9.68
C ALA A 956 69.92 -46.84 9.77
N GLN A 957 70.35 -47.43 8.66
CA GLN A 957 71.67 -48.06 8.55
C GLN A 957 72.77 -47.00 8.65
N PRO A 958 73.89 -47.28 9.34
CA PRO A 958 74.84 -46.25 9.74
C PRO A 958 75.66 -45.71 8.55
N SER A 959 75.22 -44.58 7.97
CA SER A 959 76.10 -43.66 7.25
C SER A 959 76.36 -42.45 8.14
N ARG A 960 77.63 -42.07 8.27
CA ARG A 960 78.15 -41.17 9.31
C ARG A 960 77.37 -39.85 9.41
N THR A 961 76.37 -39.78 10.27
CA THR A 961 76.21 -38.94 11.49
C THR A 961 74.72 -38.93 11.84
N VAL A 962 74.36 -39.54 12.99
CA VAL A 962 73.00 -39.70 13.61
C VAL A 962 72.20 -40.95 13.19
N SER A 963 71.94 -41.84 14.15
CA SER A 963 70.98 -42.97 14.03
C SER A 963 69.55 -42.45 14.14
N MET A 964 68.79 -42.40 13.05
CA MET A 964 67.35 -42.12 13.10
C MET A 964 66.56 -43.40 13.38
N PHE A 965 65.70 -43.36 14.40
CA PHE A 965 64.66 -44.36 14.63
C PHE A 965 63.35 -43.84 14.05
N ARG A 966 62.63 -44.69 13.31
CA ARG A 966 61.34 -44.37 12.71
C ARG A 966 60.33 -45.45 13.05
N VAL A 967 59.12 -45.04 13.42
CA VAL A 967 57.98 -45.96 13.55
C VAL A 967 57.05 -45.68 12.38
N ASN A 968 56.78 -46.69 11.57
CA ASN A 968 55.76 -46.61 10.51
C ASN A 968 54.58 -47.51 10.88
N LYS A 969 53.39 -47.17 10.38
CA LYS A 969 52.18 -47.94 10.62
C LYS A 969 51.78 -48.70 9.35
N ALA A 970 51.49 -49.98 9.51
CA ALA A 970 50.84 -50.81 8.49
C ALA A 970 49.47 -51.24 9.01
N ARG A 971 48.56 -51.58 8.09
CA ARG A 971 47.28 -52.17 8.40
C ARG A 971 47.15 -53.51 7.69
N VAL A 972 46.68 -54.50 8.42
CA VAL A 972 46.24 -55.78 7.87
C VAL A 972 44.84 -55.58 7.30
N VAL A 973 44.69 -55.84 6.01
CA VAL A 973 43.42 -55.77 5.28
C VAL A 973 43.23 -57.09 4.54
N PHE A 974 41.98 -57.51 4.37
CA PHE A 974 41.67 -58.74 3.64
C PHE A 974 41.04 -58.39 2.30
N ASP A 975 41.56 -58.97 1.22
CA ASP A 975 40.89 -58.98 -0.07
C ASP A 975 40.47 -60.43 -0.37
N LYS A 976 39.16 -60.65 -0.33
CA LYS A 976 38.51 -61.96 -0.42
C LYS A 976 39.05 -62.93 0.64
N ASN A 977 39.99 -63.80 0.25
CA ASN A 977 40.54 -64.87 1.08
C ASN A 977 42.06 -64.74 1.30
N ARG A 978 42.62 -63.55 1.05
CA ARG A 978 44.07 -63.30 1.21
C ARG A 978 44.32 -62.09 2.09
N LEU A 979 45.25 -62.26 3.02
CA LEU A 979 45.78 -61.17 3.83
C LEU A 979 46.65 -60.27 2.97
N ILE A 980 46.37 -58.97 2.97
CA ILE A 980 47.15 -57.92 2.33
C ILE A 980 47.60 -56.92 3.40
N LEU A 981 48.90 -56.60 3.39
CA LEU A 981 49.45 -55.53 4.21
C LEU A 981 49.43 -54.22 3.43
N THR A 982 48.69 -53.24 3.94
CA THR A 982 48.64 -51.89 3.37
C THR A 982 49.41 -50.93 4.26
N LEU A 983 50.31 -50.14 3.69
CA LEU A 983 51.03 -49.12 4.44
C LEU A 983 50.11 -47.93 4.69
N ILE A 984 50.07 -47.43 5.92
CA ILE A 984 49.33 -46.23 6.26
C ILE A 984 50.28 -45.06 6.04
N ASP A 985 50.14 -44.33 4.94
CA ASP A 985 50.97 -43.19 4.62
C ASP A 985 50.54 -41.97 5.46
N GLU A 986 51.34 -41.56 6.45
CA GLU A 986 51.12 -40.31 7.21
C GLU A 986 51.60 -39.09 6.39
N THR A 987 51.06 -38.93 5.18
CA THR A 987 51.14 -37.67 4.41
C THR A 987 49.82 -37.37 3.68
N SER A 988 48.73 -37.21 4.45
CA SER A 988 47.57 -36.40 4.05
C SER A 988 46.58 -36.17 5.21
N ARG A 989 47.01 -35.42 6.23
CA ARG A 989 46.28 -34.33 6.93
C ARG A 989 46.96 -34.01 8.25
#